data_AF-A0A017RSJ7-F1
#
_entry.id   AF-A0A017RSJ7-F1
#
_cell.length_a   1.000
_cell.length_b   1.000
_cell.length_c   1.000
_cell.angle_alpha   90.00
_cell.angle_beta   90.00
_cell.angle_gamma   90.00
#
_symmetry.space_group_name_H-M   'P 1'
#
loop_
_entity.id
_entity.type
_entity.pdbx_description
1 polymer ?
#
loop_
_entity_poly.entity_id
_entity_poly.type
_entity_poly.pdbx_seq_one_letter_code
_entity_poly.pdbx_strand_id
1 'polypeptide(L)'
;MNLTEIKKILEENLNKESSDGRKRNIIFWYDEESEFVEDIKDLRLENAKIIHLGENNSFYIKHLLEKEDTESNYLIYSPNPKPMARENWLLDIEKYSQEFSTDKATVIMRDLGVKDETLRSVFKKYIRFFGNKERYKKFASYNITDFTEEKVNIAVLSTLCKLPVADFELVVKTILMEEAKGENKYIEEIIKFGGIDAFWNLVEKKYGYHLEEKSLEQLSIMFLITNLSYNLEAKMPSTWEKFISPKKADAIVFTNHFMSHSVDHEIFDVWANQIEKKLNLKEYLSKWDIEDYILCDTFKAFDEEIIAWLISNLVEKIGEFEKYRKIINRRRTTHWFNKFKNEYESIYYAMEILRLEQELQKTIKGFSAYEIMENYTKNYYLFDYFYRKFYLSYDKVDDKESFARLVEVIENTYTHWYLEELSIKWSSMIEDELIDDIRINGLVKQQEFYNQYIYPHMRNEERVFVIISDALRYEAAKEFTDILNKERRGKAELSFMQGVVPSYTKLGMATLLPHKKIEINDKAEVIIDGINSMGTENRQKILSKYSTDVVAISYNDMKDMKRPEYKENFDGKKLVYIYHNVIDAIGDKAATERDVFEAVEKTFEDLNTLIKNLVNNVSATNIYITADHGFIYRRSSLQEYDKISKADVKAIDEGRRFILGEEKKDEQGILTLPMNYLLGEDAKLNAIIPKGVTRFKVQGAGANYVHGGAALQEIVIPVVKFKNIRKDEFKSSKVEVKLTNISRKITNRITYLEFFQTEKVEDKKIPMTLKLYFEDEEGNRISNENIIIADSRSSKPEDRTFREKFTLKDQPYDKGQKYYLVMEDEEESVEKIYDRVPFMIDLAIVNDFGF
;
A
#
# COMPACT_ATOMS: atom_id res chain seq x y z
N MET A 1 11.98 -38.14 26.83
CA MET A 1 10.86 -39.02 26.45
C MET A 1 9.97 -39.24 27.67
N ASN A 2 8.68 -39.49 27.50
CA ASN A 2 7.82 -39.87 28.62
C ASN A 2 7.88 -41.41 28.74
N LEU A 3 8.50 -41.94 29.80
CA LEU A 3 8.60 -43.39 30.02
C LEU A 3 7.26 -44.05 30.38
N THR A 4 6.17 -43.29 30.40
CA THR A 4 4.85 -43.70 30.86
C THR A 4 4.33 -44.94 30.13
N GLU A 5 4.55 -45.05 28.82
CA GLU A 5 4.10 -46.20 28.02
C GLU A 5 4.90 -47.48 28.39
N ILE A 6 6.22 -47.36 28.49
CA ILE A 6 7.10 -48.46 28.90
C ILE A 6 6.79 -48.86 30.34
N LYS A 7 6.65 -47.89 31.24
CA LYS A 7 6.24 -48.08 32.62
C LYS A 7 4.92 -48.84 32.69
N LYS A 8 3.91 -48.43 31.93
CA LYS A 8 2.59 -49.07 31.88
C LYS A 8 2.69 -50.53 31.43
N ILE A 9 3.40 -50.83 30.34
CA ILE A 9 3.55 -52.21 29.85
C ILE A 9 4.32 -53.07 30.86
N LEU A 10 5.39 -52.53 31.44
CA LEU A 10 6.16 -53.22 32.46
C LEU A 10 5.30 -53.49 33.69
N GLU A 11 4.54 -52.51 34.18
CA GLU A 11 3.64 -52.65 35.32
C GLU A 11 2.48 -53.61 35.04
N GLU A 12 1.88 -53.57 33.84
CA GLU A 12 0.89 -54.56 33.43
C GLU A 12 1.45 -55.98 33.48
N ASN A 13 2.70 -56.18 33.03
CA ASN A 13 3.34 -57.49 33.08
C ASN A 13 3.78 -57.91 34.48
N LEU A 14 4.25 -56.97 35.30
CA LEU A 14 4.68 -57.20 36.68
C LEU A 14 3.49 -57.43 37.64
N ASN A 15 2.31 -56.88 37.33
CA ASN A 15 1.11 -56.99 38.16
C ASN A 15 0.16 -58.13 37.73
N LYS A 16 0.48 -58.90 36.68
CA LYS A 16 -0.29 -60.10 36.31
C LYS A 16 -0.28 -61.12 37.45
N GLU A 17 -1.41 -61.74 37.73
CA GLU A 17 -1.49 -62.84 38.70
C GLU A 17 -0.48 -63.94 38.32
N SER A 18 0.35 -64.34 39.28
CA SER A 18 1.40 -65.31 39.04
C SER A 18 0.80 -66.69 38.75
N SER A 19 1.00 -67.19 37.52
CA SER A 19 0.58 -68.52 37.09
C SER A 19 1.69 -69.57 37.29
N ASP A 20 1.35 -70.86 37.16
CA ASP A 20 2.33 -71.96 37.06
C ASP A 20 3.27 -72.11 38.28
N GLY A 21 2.74 -71.83 39.49
CA GLY A 21 3.48 -71.99 40.75
C GLY A 21 4.51 -70.90 41.04
N ARG A 22 4.57 -69.84 40.21
CA ARG A 22 5.40 -68.66 40.45
C ARG A 22 4.81 -67.85 41.61
N LYS A 23 5.67 -67.35 42.50
CA LYS A 23 5.25 -66.47 43.63
C LYS A 23 5.44 -64.97 43.34
N ARG A 24 6.08 -64.65 42.22
CA ARG A 24 6.47 -63.29 41.80
C ARG A 24 6.67 -63.25 40.28
N ASN A 25 6.74 -62.04 39.74
CA ASN A 25 7.04 -61.77 38.34
C ASN A 25 8.43 -61.14 38.19
N ILE A 26 9.27 -61.75 37.35
CA ILE A 26 10.57 -61.22 36.97
C ILE A 26 10.54 -60.94 35.46
N ILE A 27 11.02 -59.75 35.06
CA ILE A 27 11.15 -59.34 33.67
C ILE A 27 12.62 -59.07 33.36
N PHE A 28 13.14 -59.69 32.31
CA PHE A 28 14.45 -59.38 31.72
C PHE A 28 14.26 -58.40 30.56
N TRP A 29 14.86 -57.22 30.65
CA TRP A 29 14.93 -56.24 29.58
C TRP A 29 16.32 -56.18 28.99
N TYR A 30 16.48 -56.76 27.80
CA TYR A 30 17.72 -56.68 27.01
C TYR A 30 17.63 -55.52 26.02
N ASP A 31 18.42 -54.47 26.29
CA ASP A 31 18.55 -53.28 25.46
C ASP A 31 19.83 -53.39 24.63
N GLU A 32 19.75 -54.19 23.56
CA GLU A 32 20.89 -54.56 22.70
C GLU A 32 21.66 -53.35 22.14
N GLU A 33 20.96 -52.25 21.87
CA GLU A 33 21.52 -51.03 21.27
C GLU A 33 21.86 -49.97 22.35
N SER A 34 21.77 -50.32 23.64
CA SER A 34 21.99 -49.42 24.79
C SER A 34 21.17 -48.12 24.70
N GLU A 35 19.98 -48.16 24.08
CA GLU A 35 19.20 -46.96 23.80
C GLU A 35 18.66 -46.33 25.09
N PHE A 36 18.34 -47.11 26.13
CA PHE A 36 17.59 -46.69 27.32
C PHE A 36 18.44 -46.50 28.59
N VAL A 37 19.77 -46.49 28.48
CA VAL A 37 20.71 -46.43 29.62
C VAL A 37 20.51 -45.20 30.51
N GLU A 38 20.19 -44.05 29.90
CA GLU A 38 19.88 -42.83 30.66
C GLU A 38 18.43 -42.81 31.16
N ASP A 39 17.51 -43.37 30.37
CA ASP A 39 16.08 -43.36 30.67
C ASP A 39 15.75 -44.27 31.87
N ILE A 40 16.41 -45.43 31.99
CA ILE A 40 16.18 -46.39 33.08
C ILE A 40 16.47 -45.81 34.47
N LYS A 41 17.37 -44.81 34.58
CA LYS A 41 17.71 -44.14 35.86
C LYS A 41 16.52 -43.39 36.46
N ASP A 42 15.64 -42.88 35.60
CA ASP A 42 14.45 -42.13 35.98
C ASP A 42 13.20 -43.02 36.12
N LEU A 43 13.26 -44.28 35.69
CA LEU A 43 12.14 -45.21 35.79
C LEU A 43 11.85 -45.56 37.25
N ARG A 44 10.59 -45.45 37.66
CA ARG A 44 10.09 -45.86 38.98
C ARG A 44 8.86 -46.74 38.78
N LEU A 45 8.93 -47.97 39.28
CA LEU A 45 7.87 -48.97 39.22
C LEU A 45 7.22 -49.09 40.60
N GLU A 46 5.90 -49.20 40.67
CA GLU A 46 5.17 -49.24 41.95
C GLU A 46 5.34 -50.57 42.69
N ASN A 47 5.30 -51.70 41.97
CA ASN A 47 5.31 -53.05 42.53
C ASN A 47 6.52 -53.90 42.11
N ALA A 48 7.65 -53.28 41.75
CA ALA A 48 8.87 -54.01 41.39
C ALA A 48 10.16 -53.22 41.67
N LYS A 49 11.24 -53.95 41.96
CA LYS A 49 12.59 -53.41 42.10
C LYS A 49 13.34 -53.47 40.78
N ILE A 50 14.13 -52.45 40.46
CA ILE A 50 14.96 -52.40 39.24
C ILE A 50 16.39 -52.78 39.60
N ILE A 51 16.98 -53.71 38.85
CA ILE A 51 18.38 -54.12 38.96
C ILE A 51 19.04 -54.03 37.59
N HIS A 52 20.26 -53.48 37.57
CA HIS A 52 21.09 -53.46 36.37
C HIS A 52 21.97 -54.71 36.30
N LEU A 53 21.81 -55.49 35.24
CA LEU A 53 22.71 -56.57 34.87
C LEU A 53 23.94 -55.97 34.16
N GLY A 54 25.09 -56.07 34.82
CA GLY A 54 26.40 -55.71 34.28
C GLY A 54 27.27 -56.94 34.05
N GLU A 55 28.49 -56.74 33.55
CA GLU A 55 29.38 -57.85 33.19
C GLU A 55 29.80 -58.74 34.39
N ASN A 56 29.85 -58.18 35.60
CA ASN A 56 30.45 -58.84 36.76
C ASN A 56 29.50 -59.10 37.94
N ASN A 57 28.18 -58.99 37.75
CA ASN A 57 27.21 -59.10 38.86
C ASN A 57 26.14 -60.19 38.69
N SER A 58 26.23 -61.02 37.65
CA SER A 58 25.25 -62.09 37.37
C SER A 58 25.11 -63.10 38.54
N PHE A 59 26.21 -63.48 39.18
CA PHE A 59 26.18 -64.35 40.36
C PHE A 59 25.49 -63.70 41.57
N TYR A 60 25.75 -62.42 41.81
CA TYR A 60 25.08 -61.66 42.86
C TYR A 60 23.57 -61.60 42.63
N ILE A 61 23.16 -61.26 41.40
CA ILE A 61 21.74 -61.20 41.02
C ILE A 61 21.08 -62.57 41.21
N LYS A 62 21.76 -63.66 40.82
CA LYS A 62 21.27 -65.02 41.04
C LYS A 62 21.04 -65.32 42.52
N HIS A 63 22.02 -65.00 43.37
CA HIS A 63 21.90 -65.22 44.81
C HIS A 63 20.78 -64.39 45.43
N LEU A 64 20.70 -63.11 45.06
CA LEU A 64 19.66 -62.20 45.52
C LEU A 64 18.27 -62.75 45.20
N LEU A 65 18.04 -63.14 43.94
CA LEU A 65 16.73 -63.63 43.50
C LEU A 65 16.37 -64.98 44.11
N GLU A 66 17.31 -65.93 44.18
CA GLU A 66 17.00 -67.32 44.60
C GLU A 66 17.09 -67.57 46.11
N LYS A 67 17.74 -66.67 46.87
CA LYS A 67 18.01 -66.88 48.30
C LYS A 67 17.64 -65.72 49.20
N GLU A 68 17.95 -64.48 48.83
CA GLU A 68 17.77 -63.33 49.74
C GLU A 68 16.37 -62.72 49.65
N ASP A 69 15.90 -62.42 48.45
CA ASP A 69 14.59 -61.81 48.21
C ASP A 69 13.81 -62.69 47.23
N THR A 70 12.92 -63.53 47.76
CA THR A 70 12.13 -64.51 46.98
C THR A 70 10.69 -64.06 46.74
N GLU A 71 10.29 -62.92 47.30
CA GLU A 71 8.91 -62.43 47.29
C GLU A 71 8.72 -61.19 46.42
N SER A 72 9.74 -60.34 46.25
CA SER A 72 9.62 -59.12 45.45
C SER A 72 9.66 -59.41 43.94
N ASN A 73 8.90 -58.63 43.16
CA ASN A 73 9.03 -58.60 41.69
C ASN A 73 10.27 -57.81 41.27
N TYR A 74 10.86 -58.18 40.13
CA TYR A 74 12.08 -57.54 39.63
C TYR A 74 12.03 -57.23 38.12
N LEU A 75 12.54 -56.06 37.76
CA LEU A 75 12.98 -55.74 36.39
C LEU A 75 14.50 -55.83 36.36
N ILE A 76 15.04 -56.76 35.57
CA ILE A 76 16.47 -56.93 35.33
C ILE A 76 16.78 -56.27 33.99
N TYR A 77 17.40 -55.09 34.02
CA TYR A 77 17.77 -54.34 32.83
C TYR A 77 19.23 -54.60 32.46
N SER A 78 19.48 -54.93 31.20
CA SER A 78 20.82 -55.12 30.62
C SER A 78 21.02 -54.15 29.45
N PRO A 79 22.08 -53.31 29.45
CA PRO A 79 22.43 -52.48 28.30
C PRO A 79 23.09 -53.28 27.16
N ASN A 80 23.27 -54.59 27.34
CA ASN A 80 23.90 -55.50 26.40
C ASN A 80 22.89 -56.51 25.83
N PRO A 81 23.15 -57.08 24.64
CA PRO A 81 22.34 -58.17 24.12
C PRO A 81 22.31 -59.37 25.06
N LYS A 82 21.28 -60.20 24.88
CA LYS A 82 21.12 -61.43 25.65
C LYS A 82 22.34 -62.35 25.49
N PRO A 83 23.00 -62.79 26.58
CA PRO A 83 24.16 -63.67 26.49
C PRO A 83 23.80 -65.03 25.89
N MET A 84 24.77 -65.68 25.23
CA MET A 84 24.60 -67.07 24.78
C MET A 84 24.29 -68.00 25.96
N ALA A 85 23.50 -69.05 25.73
CA ALA A 85 23.02 -69.94 26.80
C ALA A 85 24.14 -70.52 27.69
N ARG A 86 25.33 -70.77 27.13
CA ARG A 86 26.49 -71.30 27.86
C ARG A 86 27.14 -70.27 28.81
N GLU A 87 26.94 -68.99 28.52
CA GLU A 87 27.53 -67.85 29.24
C GLU A 87 26.50 -67.14 30.13
N ASN A 88 25.22 -67.50 30.01
CA ASN A 88 24.14 -66.89 30.78
C ASN A 88 23.92 -67.61 32.13
N TRP A 89 24.49 -67.04 33.18
CA TRP A 89 24.38 -67.57 34.55
C TRP A 89 22.96 -67.47 35.13
N LEU A 90 22.12 -66.62 34.54
CA LEU A 90 20.72 -66.39 34.93
C LEU A 90 19.74 -67.16 34.04
N LEU A 91 20.22 -68.03 33.14
CA LEU A 91 19.38 -68.72 32.16
C LEU A 91 18.23 -69.53 32.80
N ASP A 92 18.50 -70.20 33.92
CA ASP A 92 17.49 -70.94 34.67
C ASP A 92 16.38 -70.01 35.21
N ILE A 93 16.74 -68.82 35.66
CA ILE A 93 15.80 -67.78 36.10
C ILE A 93 15.01 -67.23 34.92
N GLU A 94 15.66 -66.94 33.80
CA GLU A 94 14.99 -66.49 32.58
C GLU A 94 13.92 -67.46 32.10
N LYS A 95 14.15 -68.78 32.18
CA LYS A 95 13.20 -69.80 31.70
C LYS A 95 11.85 -69.76 32.42
N TYR A 96 11.82 -69.31 33.66
CA TYR A 96 10.57 -69.10 34.40
C TYR A 96 10.21 -67.62 34.54
N SER A 97 10.90 -66.71 33.84
CA SER A 97 10.63 -65.27 33.84
C SER A 97 9.97 -64.83 32.52
N GLN A 98 9.79 -63.53 32.33
CA GLN A 98 9.35 -62.93 31.07
C GLN A 98 10.49 -62.13 30.44
N GLU A 99 10.55 -62.09 29.11
CA GLU A 99 11.48 -61.25 28.37
C GLU A 99 10.73 -60.03 27.81
N PHE A 100 11.35 -58.87 27.93
CA PHE A 100 10.88 -57.61 27.38
C PHE A 100 11.97 -57.04 26.47
N SER A 101 11.59 -56.64 25.27
CA SER A 101 12.46 -55.91 24.36
C SER A 101 11.61 -54.90 23.60
N THR A 102 12.10 -53.68 23.51
CA THR A 102 11.52 -52.60 22.71
C THR A 102 12.67 -51.70 22.25
N ASP A 103 12.56 -51.14 21.05
CA ASP A 103 13.44 -50.06 20.62
C ASP A 103 12.78 -48.70 20.83
N LYS A 104 13.57 -47.62 20.83
CA LYS A 104 13.07 -46.24 21.02
C LYS A 104 12.08 -45.84 19.94
N ALA A 105 12.30 -46.25 18.70
CA ALA A 105 11.41 -45.92 17.58
C ALA A 105 9.98 -46.44 17.82
N THR A 106 9.84 -47.68 18.28
CA THR A 106 8.55 -48.32 18.57
C THR A 106 7.83 -47.63 19.72
N VAL A 107 8.57 -47.19 20.75
CA VAL A 107 7.98 -46.46 21.88
C VAL A 107 7.48 -45.10 21.43
N ILE A 108 8.29 -44.36 20.66
CA ILE A 108 7.91 -43.05 20.11
C ILE A 108 6.67 -43.17 19.23
N MET A 109 6.63 -44.17 18.35
CA MET A 109 5.48 -44.46 17.49
C MET A 109 4.21 -44.68 18.31
N ARG A 110 4.27 -45.51 19.36
CA ARG A 110 3.11 -45.78 20.23
C ARG A 110 2.64 -44.54 20.99
N ASP A 111 3.57 -43.77 21.57
CA ASP A 111 3.27 -42.52 22.30
C ASP A 111 2.59 -41.48 21.38
N LEU A 112 2.94 -41.48 20.09
CA LEU A 112 2.33 -40.64 19.05
C LEU A 112 1.09 -41.27 18.39
N GLY A 113 0.66 -42.47 18.80
CA GLY A 113 -0.50 -43.16 18.23
C GLY A 113 -0.28 -43.80 16.85
N VAL A 114 0.96 -43.94 16.39
CA VAL A 114 1.34 -44.53 15.10
C VAL A 114 1.24 -46.06 15.18
N LYS A 115 0.33 -46.64 14.38
CA LYS A 115 0.10 -48.10 14.33
C LYS A 115 0.76 -48.80 13.14
N ASP A 116 1.20 -48.05 12.13
CA ASP A 116 1.81 -48.59 10.93
C ASP A 116 3.27 -48.98 11.17
N GLU A 117 3.55 -50.28 11.25
CA GLU A 117 4.89 -50.82 11.49
C GLU A 117 5.88 -50.50 10.36
N THR A 118 5.42 -50.21 9.14
CA THR A 118 6.30 -49.88 8.01
C THR A 118 7.06 -48.57 8.24
N LEU A 119 6.50 -47.67 9.07
CA LEU A 119 7.12 -46.39 9.45
C LEU A 119 8.23 -46.55 10.50
N ARG A 120 8.43 -47.75 11.07
CA ARG A 120 9.46 -47.98 12.10
C ARG A 120 10.86 -47.59 11.63
N SER A 121 11.20 -47.86 10.37
CA SER A 121 12.48 -47.46 9.78
C SER A 121 12.65 -45.94 9.70
N VAL A 122 11.57 -45.22 9.39
CA VAL A 122 11.51 -43.74 9.33
C VAL A 122 11.71 -43.14 10.72
N PHE A 123 11.00 -43.65 11.74
CA PHE A 123 11.18 -43.19 13.12
C PHE A 123 12.57 -43.53 13.66
N LYS A 124 13.13 -44.69 13.28
CA LYS A 124 14.50 -45.09 13.66
C LYS A 124 15.54 -44.11 13.09
N LYS A 125 15.36 -43.61 11.87
CA LYS A 125 16.21 -42.56 11.26
C LYS A 125 16.26 -41.28 12.11
N TYR A 126 15.17 -40.95 12.82
CA TYR A 126 15.03 -39.70 13.59
C TYR A 126 15.19 -39.88 15.11
N ILE A 127 15.74 -40.99 15.61
CA ILE A 127 15.93 -41.22 17.06
C ILE A 127 16.68 -40.07 17.73
N ARG A 128 17.74 -39.56 17.10
CA ARG A 128 18.51 -38.41 17.64
C ARG A 128 17.67 -37.14 17.73
N PHE A 129 16.76 -36.92 16.78
CA PHE A 129 15.82 -35.81 16.80
C PHE A 129 14.87 -35.93 18.00
N PHE A 130 14.22 -37.09 18.15
CA PHE A 130 13.26 -37.36 19.23
C PHE A 130 13.88 -37.45 20.63
N GLY A 131 15.19 -37.69 20.73
CA GLY A 131 15.92 -37.66 22.00
C GLY A 131 15.86 -36.31 22.74
N ASN A 132 15.54 -35.21 22.04
CA ASN A 132 15.36 -33.89 22.66
C ASN A 132 13.90 -33.66 23.08
N LYS A 133 13.67 -33.35 24.37
CA LYS A 133 12.33 -33.17 24.96
C LYS A 133 11.53 -32.03 24.31
N GLU A 134 12.16 -30.94 23.88
CA GLU A 134 11.47 -29.80 23.26
C GLU A 134 11.04 -30.12 21.84
N ARG A 135 11.93 -30.73 21.03
CA ARG A 135 11.59 -31.15 19.66
C ARG A 135 10.47 -32.19 19.64
N TYR A 136 10.52 -33.17 20.56
CA TYR A 136 9.44 -34.14 20.70
C TYR A 136 8.10 -33.46 20.99
N LYS A 137 8.06 -32.56 21.99
CA LYS A 137 6.83 -31.82 22.34
C LYS A 137 6.30 -30.99 21.18
N LYS A 138 7.19 -30.33 20.43
CA LYS A 138 6.81 -29.51 19.28
C LYS A 138 6.26 -30.37 18.13
N PHE A 139 6.92 -31.49 17.81
CA PHE A 139 6.42 -32.45 16.83
C PHE A 139 5.03 -32.98 17.21
N ALA A 140 4.84 -33.39 18.47
CA ALA A 140 3.56 -33.89 18.97
C ALA A 140 2.45 -32.83 18.91
N SER A 141 2.79 -31.53 19.08
CA SER A 141 1.81 -30.43 19.02
C SER A 141 1.14 -30.25 17.65
N TYR A 142 1.68 -30.83 16.58
CA TYR A 142 1.05 -30.79 15.26
C TYR A 142 -0.16 -31.73 15.13
N ASN A 143 -0.41 -32.61 16.10
CA ASN A 143 -1.60 -33.47 16.16
C ASN A 143 -1.88 -34.26 14.86
N ILE A 144 -0.84 -34.84 14.25
CA ILE A 144 -0.96 -35.62 13.01
C ILE A 144 -1.75 -36.89 13.30
N THR A 145 -2.83 -37.13 12.55
CA THR A 145 -3.70 -38.32 12.73
C THR A 145 -3.31 -39.47 11.79
N ASP A 146 -3.01 -39.17 10.52
CA ASP A 146 -2.69 -40.16 9.49
C ASP A 146 -1.23 -40.06 9.09
N PHE A 147 -0.36 -40.74 9.84
CA PHE A 147 1.08 -40.71 9.60
C PHE A 147 1.46 -41.39 8.29
N THR A 148 2.31 -40.72 7.53
CA THR A 148 3.03 -41.24 6.36
C THR A 148 4.49 -40.82 6.48
N GLU A 149 5.41 -41.48 5.75
CA GLU A 149 6.82 -41.08 5.74
C GLU A 149 6.98 -39.59 5.39
N GLU A 150 6.23 -39.13 4.39
CA GLU A 150 6.20 -37.73 3.98
C GLU A 150 5.74 -36.79 5.10
N LYS A 151 4.61 -37.08 5.75
CA LYS A 151 4.10 -36.24 6.85
C LYS A 151 5.06 -36.22 8.04
N VAL A 152 5.71 -37.35 8.35
CA VAL A 152 6.77 -37.41 9.38
C VAL A 152 7.95 -36.52 8.99
N ASN A 153 8.45 -36.63 7.76
CA ASN A 153 9.56 -35.81 7.27
C ASN A 153 9.20 -34.31 7.34
N ILE A 154 8.02 -33.92 6.86
CA ILE A 154 7.54 -32.53 6.92
C ILE A 154 7.50 -32.05 8.37
N ALA A 155 6.88 -32.82 9.28
CA ALA A 155 6.76 -32.42 10.69
C ALA A 155 8.12 -32.34 11.41
N VAL A 156 9.08 -33.20 11.09
CA VAL A 156 10.46 -33.09 11.59
C VAL A 156 11.09 -31.79 11.09
N LEU A 157 11.05 -31.52 9.78
CA LEU A 157 11.62 -30.30 9.20
C LEU A 157 10.94 -29.03 9.74
N SER A 158 9.61 -29.02 9.85
CA SER A 158 8.84 -27.91 10.42
C SER A 158 9.20 -27.66 11.89
N THR A 159 9.46 -28.74 12.66
CA THR A 159 9.93 -28.61 14.05
C THR A 159 11.30 -27.95 14.12
N LEU A 160 12.24 -28.36 13.25
CA LEU A 160 13.60 -27.79 13.19
C LEU A 160 13.56 -26.32 12.75
N CYS A 161 12.70 -25.98 11.79
CA CYS A 161 12.45 -24.59 11.39
C CYS A 161 11.57 -23.80 12.39
N LYS A 162 11.20 -24.40 13.53
CA LYS A 162 10.39 -23.80 14.61
C LYS A 162 9.03 -23.25 14.16
N LEU A 163 8.40 -23.91 13.19
CA LEU A 163 7.15 -23.44 12.58
C LEU A 163 5.93 -23.69 13.46
N PRO A 164 4.91 -22.81 13.42
CA PRO A 164 3.68 -22.98 14.19
C PRO A 164 2.89 -24.21 13.73
N VAL A 165 2.90 -24.50 12.43
CA VAL A 165 2.21 -25.63 11.78
C VAL A 165 3.19 -26.49 10.99
N ALA A 166 2.82 -27.76 10.75
CA ALA A 166 3.59 -28.67 9.91
C ALA A 166 3.30 -28.40 8.42
N ASP A 167 4.04 -27.47 7.83
CA ASP A 167 3.88 -27.06 6.43
C ASP A 167 5.24 -27.01 5.73
N PHE A 168 5.37 -27.72 4.61
CA PHE A 168 6.62 -27.77 3.85
C PHE A 168 6.91 -26.51 3.03
N GLU A 169 5.89 -25.81 2.55
CA GLU A 169 6.04 -24.51 1.89
C GLU A 169 6.72 -23.52 2.85
N LEU A 170 6.24 -23.46 4.10
CA LEU A 170 6.83 -22.64 5.17
C LEU A 170 8.26 -23.08 5.53
N VAL A 171 8.57 -24.38 5.48
CA VAL A 171 9.94 -24.89 5.68
C VAL A 171 10.87 -24.32 4.61
N VAL A 172 10.49 -24.42 3.33
CA VAL A 172 11.30 -23.92 2.22
C VAL A 172 11.47 -22.41 2.31
N LYS A 173 10.39 -21.65 2.56
CA LYS A 173 10.47 -20.18 2.78
C LYS A 173 11.46 -19.85 3.89
N THR A 174 11.34 -20.50 5.06
CA THR A 174 12.19 -20.23 6.22
C THR A 174 13.67 -20.50 5.93
N ILE A 175 13.96 -21.59 5.23
CA ILE A 175 15.32 -21.95 4.83
C ILE A 175 15.89 -20.94 3.84
N LEU A 176 15.14 -20.56 2.80
CA LEU A 176 15.58 -19.55 1.83
C LEU A 176 15.75 -18.17 2.47
N MET A 177 14.92 -17.85 3.48
CA MET A 177 15.01 -16.59 4.19
C MET A 177 16.27 -16.46 5.05
N GLU A 178 16.64 -17.49 5.79
CA GLU A 178 17.89 -17.45 6.57
C GLU A 178 19.12 -17.57 5.67
N GLU A 179 19.03 -18.30 4.55
CA GLU A 179 20.10 -18.37 3.55
C GLU A 179 20.43 -16.98 2.99
N ALA A 180 19.41 -16.20 2.64
CA ALA A 180 19.59 -14.84 2.14
C ALA A 180 20.28 -13.90 3.17
N LYS A 181 20.21 -14.23 4.47
CA LYS A 181 20.87 -13.49 5.56
C LYS A 181 22.33 -13.92 5.80
N GLY A 182 22.79 -14.98 5.14
CA GLY A 182 24.20 -15.44 5.18
C GLY A 182 24.54 -16.48 6.25
N GLU A 183 23.65 -16.79 7.20
CA GLU A 183 23.85 -17.86 8.19
C GLU A 183 22.58 -18.72 8.34
N ASN A 184 22.59 -19.90 7.73
CA ASN A 184 21.43 -20.80 7.75
C ASN A 184 21.50 -21.86 8.84
N LYS A 185 21.23 -21.42 10.08
CA LYS A 185 21.18 -22.30 11.26
C LYS A 185 20.21 -23.48 11.09
N TYR A 186 19.12 -23.31 10.32
CA TYR A 186 18.12 -24.36 10.13
C TYR A 186 18.64 -25.47 9.23
N ILE A 187 19.39 -25.15 8.18
CA ILE A 187 20.07 -26.17 7.37
C ILE A 187 21.07 -26.96 8.20
N GLU A 188 21.84 -26.31 9.08
CA GLU A 188 22.72 -27.03 9.99
C GLU A 188 21.96 -27.99 10.91
N GLU A 189 20.83 -27.54 11.48
CA GLU A 189 19.98 -28.40 12.31
C GLU A 189 19.37 -29.56 11.51
N ILE A 190 18.97 -29.32 10.25
CA ILE A 190 18.47 -30.35 9.35
C ILE A 190 19.57 -31.37 9.04
N ILE A 191 20.79 -30.94 8.73
CA ILE A 191 21.92 -31.85 8.51
C ILE A 191 22.18 -32.69 9.77
N LYS A 192 22.14 -32.08 10.96
CA LYS A 192 22.43 -32.76 12.24
C LYS A 192 21.33 -33.71 12.69
N PHE A 193 20.06 -33.41 12.41
CA PHE A 193 18.92 -34.07 13.05
C PHE A 193 17.76 -34.47 12.12
N GLY A 194 17.58 -33.81 10.98
CA GLY A 194 16.47 -34.04 10.05
C GLY A 194 16.85 -34.82 8.78
N GLY A 195 18.14 -34.99 8.49
CA GLY A 195 18.65 -35.61 7.27
C GLY A 195 18.38 -34.76 6.03
N ILE A 196 19.43 -34.17 5.45
CA ILE A 196 19.31 -33.26 4.30
C ILE A 196 18.66 -33.91 3.07
N ASP A 197 18.82 -35.22 2.88
CA ASP A 197 18.18 -35.96 1.80
C ASP A 197 16.65 -35.96 1.91
N ALA A 198 16.09 -35.95 3.13
CA ALA A 198 14.64 -35.86 3.31
C ALA A 198 14.10 -34.52 2.80
N PHE A 199 14.83 -33.43 3.04
CA PHE A 199 14.48 -32.12 2.51
C PHE A 199 14.52 -32.14 0.97
N TRP A 200 15.62 -32.56 0.36
CA TRP A 200 15.75 -32.56 -1.09
C TRP A 200 14.77 -33.49 -1.80
N ASN A 201 14.47 -34.66 -1.22
CA ASN A 201 13.47 -35.57 -1.78
C ASN A 201 12.06 -34.95 -1.75
N LEU A 202 11.73 -34.16 -0.72
CA LEU A 202 10.47 -33.42 -0.66
C LEU A 202 10.45 -32.25 -1.65
N VAL A 203 11.57 -31.55 -1.83
CA VAL A 203 11.71 -30.49 -2.85
C VAL A 203 11.54 -31.09 -4.25
N GLU A 204 12.18 -32.22 -4.55
CA GLU A 204 12.02 -32.94 -5.81
C GLU A 204 10.58 -33.38 -6.04
N LYS A 205 9.95 -34.00 -5.04
CA LYS A 205 8.57 -34.49 -5.14
C LYS A 205 7.56 -33.37 -5.33
N LYS A 206 7.66 -32.28 -4.56
CA LYS A 206 6.66 -31.19 -4.56
C LYS A 206 6.91 -30.16 -5.65
N TYR A 207 8.17 -29.84 -5.94
CA TYR A 207 8.54 -28.76 -6.85
C TYR A 207 9.30 -29.24 -8.10
N GLY A 208 9.49 -30.55 -8.29
CA GLY A 208 10.08 -31.10 -9.52
C GLY A 208 11.57 -30.76 -9.70
N TYR A 209 12.32 -30.58 -8.60
CA TYR A 209 13.74 -30.25 -8.68
C TYR A 209 14.59 -31.49 -9.02
N HIS A 210 15.07 -31.57 -10.26
CA HIS A 210 15.88 -32.70 -10.76
C HIS A 210 17.32 -32.32 -11.16
N LEU A 211 17.78 -31.10 -10.82
CA LEU A 211 19.15 -30.70 -11.12
C LEU A 211 20.16 -31.45 -10.24
N GLU A 212 21.28 -31.85 -10.82
CA GLU A 212 22.33 -32.61 -10.12
C GLU A 212 22.91 -31.84 -8.93
N GLU A 213 23.09 -30.53 -9.09
CA GLU A 213 23.60 -29.67 -8.03
C GLU A 213 22.46 -29.30 -7.06
N LYS A 214 22.52 -29.84 -5.84
CA LYS A 214 21.54 -29.57 -4.78
C LYS A 214 21.94 -28.33 -3.96
N SER A 215 21.69 -27.14 -4.50
CA SER A 215 21.94 -25.86 -3.82
C SER A 215 20.69 -24.99 -3.72
N LEU A 216 20.55 -24.24 -2.62
CA LEU A 216 19.40 -23.35 -2.39
C LEU A 216 19.35 -22.20 -3.40
N GLU A 217 20.52 -21.79 -3.90
CA GLU A 217 20.62 -20.83 -5.00
C GLU A 217 19.98 -21.38 -6.28
N GLN A 218 20.36 -22.59 -6.71
CA GLN A 218 19.76 -23.20 -7.91
C GLN A 218 18.27 -23.46 -7.74
N LEU A 219 17.83 -23.84 -6.53
CA LEU A 219 16.41 -23.97 -6.20
C LEU A 219 15.68 -22.63 -6.38
N SER A 220 16.27 -21.53 -5.91
CA SER A 220 15.71 -20.18 -6.08
C SER A 220 15.67 -19.77 -7.55
N ILE A 221 16.73 -20.06 -8.32
CA ILE A 221 16.77 -19.83 -9.78
C ILE A 221 15.64 -20.61 -10.47
N MET A 222 15.42 -21.87 -10.10
CA MET A 222 14.33 -22.69 -10.63
C MET A 222 12.95 -22.07 -10.36
N PHE A 223 12.69 -21.62 -9.13
CA PHE A 223 11.43 -20.97 -8.78
C PHE A 223 11.20 -19.70 -9.59
N LEU A 224 12.19 -18.81 -9.65
CA LEU A 224 12.04 -17.52 -10.32
C LEU A 224 11.95 -17.68 -11.85
N ILE A 225 12.72 -18.57 -12.47
CA ILE A 225 12.60 -18.85 -13.92
C ILE A 225 11.26 -19.51 -14.23
N THR A 226 10.80 -20.44 -13.39
CA THR A 226 9.49 -21.07 -13.58
C THR A 226 8.37 -20.03 -13.49
N ASN A 227 8.43 -19.12 -12.52
CA ASN A 227 7.47 -18.02 -12.38
C ASN A 227 7.55 -17.02 -13.56
N LEU A 228 8.75 -16.69 -14.03
CA LEU A 228 8.92 -15.86 -15.22
C LEU A 228 8.27 -16.51 -16.45
N SER A 229 8.49 -17.82 -16.66
CA SER A 229 7.92 -18.57 -17.78
C SER A 229 6.39 -18.60 -17.80
N TYR A 230 5.74 -18.28 -16.68
CA TYR A 230 4.29 -18.28 -16.55
C TYR A 230 3.64 -17.02 -17.15
N ASN A 231 4.37 -15.90 -17.19
CA ASN A 231 3.88 -14.61 -17.65
C ASN A 231 4.62 -14.06 -18.88
N LEU A 232 5.81 -14.59 -19.19
CA LEU A 232 6.59 -14.19 -20.36
C LEU A 232 5.99 -14.75 -21.65
N GLU A 233 5.68 -13.89 -22.62
CA GLU A 233 5.17 -14.28 -23.94
C GLU A 233 6.28 -14.38 -25.01
N ALA A 234 7.53 -14.02 -24.66
CA ALA A 234 8.71 -14.23 -25.49
C ALA A 234 9.28 -15.67 -25.39
N LYS A 235 10.10 -16.04 -26.36
CA LYS A 235 10.87 -17.30 -26.32
C LYS A 235 11.91 -17.25 -25.19
N MET A 236 11.80 -18.20 -24.26
CA MET A 236 12.76 -18.36 -23.17
C MET A 236 14.18 -18.64 -23.70
N PRO A 237 15.24 -18.06 -23.09
CA PRO A 237 16.62 -18.41 -23.44
C PRO A 237 16.90 -19.90 -23.18
N SER A 238 17.58 -20.57 -24.11
CA SER A 238 17.87 -22.01 -24.01
C SER A 238 18.69 -22.38 -22.77
N THR A 239 19.51 -21.46 -22.26
CA THR A 239 20.27 -21.63 -21.01
C THR A 239 19.40 -21.66 -19.76
N TRP A 240 18.17 -21.12 -19.82
CA TRP A 240 17.22 -21.01 -18.72
C TRP A 240 16.21 -22.17 -18.71
N GLU A 241 15.95 -22.80 -19.86
CA GLU A 241 14.94 -23.86 -20.00
C GLU A 241 15.12 -25.02 -19.01
N LYS A 242 16.36 -25.39 -18.67
CA LYS A 242 16.67 -26.45 -17.70
C LYS A 242 16.19 -26.15 -16.27
N PHE A 243 15.93 -24.88 -15.95
CA PHE A 243 15.44 -24.43 -14.65
C PHE A 243 13.92 -24.31 -14.61
N ILE A 244 13.21 -24.63 -15.70
CA ILE A 244 11.75 -24.68 -15.69
C ILE A 244 11.32 -25.98 -15.01
N SER A 245 10.65 -25.86 -13.87
CA SER A 245 10.14 -27.03 -13.14
C SER A 245 9.09 -27.79 -13.97
N PRO A 246 9.09 -29.14 -13.95
CA PRO A 246 7.98 -29.93 -14.47
C PRO A 246 6.70 -29.77 -13.62
N LYS A 247 6.85 -29.44 -12.34
CA LYS A 247 5.76 -29.14 -11.38
C LYS A 247 5.47 -27.64 -11.33
N LYS A 248 5.20 -27.06 -12.50
CA LYS A 248 5.02 -25.60 -12.68
C LYS A 248 4.04 -24.98 -11.70
N ALA A 249 2.88 -25.61 -11.50
CA ALA A 249 1.80 -25.06 -10.69
C ALA A 249 2.24 -24.78 -9.24
N ASP A 250 2.86 -25.76 -8.57
CA ASP A 250 3.32 -25.57 -7.18
C ASP A 250 4.47 -24.58 -7.06
N ALA A 251 5.38 -24.55 -8.03
CA ALA A 251 6.47 -23.58 -8.08
C ALA A 251 5.95 -22.14 -8.25
N ILE A 252 4.94 -21.93 -9.10
CA ILE A 252 4.29 -20.62 -9.30
C ILE A 252 3.55 -20.20 -8.04
N VAL A 253 2.76 -21.09 -7.45
CA VAL A 253 2.01 -20.78 -6.22
C VAL A 253 2.96 -20.47 -5.07
N PHE A 254 4.04 -21.24 -4.90
CA PHE A 254 5.09 -20.95 -3.93
C PHE A 254 5.68 -19.56 -4.14
N THR A 255 6.09 -19.25 -5.37
CA THR A 255 6.74 -17.96 -5.69
C THR A 255 5.80 -16.80 -5.46
N ASN A 256 4.54 -16.90 -5.91
CA ASN A 256 3.51 -15.90 -5.67
C ASN A 256 3.25 -15.71 -4.17
N HIS A 257 3.10 -16.80 -3.39
CA HIS A 257 2.93 -16.67 -1.94
C HIS A 257 4.15 -16.10 -1.22
N PHE A 258 5.36 -16.23 -1.77
CA PHE A 258 6.56 -15.62 -1.20
C PHE A 258 6.61 -14.13 -1.52
N MET A 259 6.26 -13.78 -2.76
CA MET A 259 6.19 -12.43 -3.29
C MET A 259 5.06 -11.59 -2.63
N SER A 260 3.89 -12.18 -2.40
CA SER A 260 2.71 -11.48 -1.86
C SER A 260 2.64 -11.44 -0.33
N HIS A 261 3.61 -12.03 0.38
CA HIS A 261 3.61 -12.04 1.84
C HIS A 261 3.99 -10.68 2.42
N SER A 262 3.22 -10.20 3.39
CA SER A 262 3.42 -8.87 4.01
C SER A 262 4.83 -8.61 4.53
N VAL A 263 5.54 -9.63 5.01
CA VAL A 263 6.90 -9.51 5.57
C VAL A 263 7.96 -10.20 4.68
N ASP A 264 7.62 -11.34 4.09
CA ASP A 264 8.64 -12.20 3.46
C ASP A 264 9.05 -11.67 2.08
N HIS A 265 8.25 -10.78 1.49
CA HIS A 265 8.50 -10.18 0.18
C HIS A 265 9.83 -9.44 0.10
N GLU A 266 10.29 -8.82 1.20
CA GLU A 266 11.61 -8.15 1.24
C GLU A 266 12.76 -9.14 1.02
N ILE A 267 12.61 -10.37 1.48
CA ILE A 267 13.62 -11.41 1.29
C ILE A 267 13.52 -12.03 -0.12
N PHE A 268 12.31 -12.14 -0.66
CA PHE A 268 12.13 -12.46 -2.08
C PHE A 268 12.88 -11.43 -2.96
N ASP A 269 12.81 -10.14 -2.62
CA ASP A 269 13.51 -9.09 -3.37
C ASP A 269 15.02 -9.29 -3.39
N VAL A 270 15.62 -9.75 -2.28
CA VAL A 270 17.06 -10.04 -2.22
C VAL A 270 17.40 -11.14 -3.22
N TRP A 271 16.65 -12.24 -3.23
CA TRP A 271 16.85 -13.33 -4.18
C TRP A 271 16.66 -12.89 -5.63
N ALA A 272 15.57 -12.17 -5.91
CA ALA A 272 15.28 -11.66 -7.25
C ALA A 272 16.40 -10.77 -7.78
N ASN A 273 16.90 -9.83 -6.98
CA ASN A 273 18.01 -8.95 -7.35
C ASN A 273 19.34 -9.69 -7.60
N GLN A 274 19.65 -10.72 -6.79
CA GLN A 274 20.86 -11.51 -6.97
C GLN A 274 20.79 -12.38 -8.23
N ILE A 275 19.64 -13.00 -8.46
CA ILE A 275 19.41 -13.90 -9.60
C ILE A 275 19.32 -13.12 -10.90
N GLU A 276 18.64 -11.96 -10.93
CA GLU A 276 18.57 -11.07 -12.09
C GLU A 276 19.96 -10.79 -12.70
N LYS A 277 20.94 -10.47 -11.84
CA LYS A 277 22.34 -10.22 -12.24
C LYS A 277 23.02 -11.46 -12.82
N LYS A 278 22.76 -12.64 -12.25
CA LYS A 278 23.33 -13.92 -12.73
C LYS A 278 22.71 -14.36 -14.05
N LEU A 279 21.44 -14.05 -14.27
CA LEU A 279 20.74 -14.31 -15.53
C LEU A 279 21.12 -13.33 -16.64
N ASN A 280 21.72 -12.19 -16.29
CA ASN A 280 22.01 -11.10 -17.22
C ASN A 280 20.75 -10.63 -17.98
N LEU A 281 19.63 -10.53 -17.24
CA LEU A 281 18.29 -10.31 -17.80
C LEU A 281 18.22 -9.06 -18.71
N LYS A 282 18.94 -7.99 -18.36
CA LYS A 282 18.94 -6.73 -19.13
C LYS A 282 19.37 -6.89 -20.59
N GLU A 283 20.30 -7.81 -20.90
CA GLU A 283 20.70 -8.09 -22.30
C GLU A 283 19.63 -8.82 -23.12
N TYR A 284 18.68 -9.48 -22.46
CA TYR A 284 17.54 -10.11 -23.11
C TYR A 284 16.37 -9.14 -23.26
N LEU A 285 16.14 -8.29 -22.26
CA LEU A 285 15.12 -7.22 -22.33
C LEU A 285 15.32 -6.31 -23.53
N SER A 286 16.57 -5.97 -23.87
CA SER A 286 16.87 -5.15 -25.05
C SER A 286 16.56 -5.81 -26.40
N LYS A 287 16.18 -7.11 -26.42
CA LYS A 287 15.88 -7.90 -27.61
C LYS A 287 14.42 -8.33 -27.68
N TRP A 288 13.67 -8.20 -26.58
CA TRP A 288 12.25 -8.54 -26.52
C TRP A 288 11.40 -7.30 -26.71
N ASP A 289 10.21 -7.48 -27.26
CA ASP A 289 9.25 -6.40 -27.34
C ASP A 289 8.61 -6.18 -25.98
N ILE A 290 8.26 -4.92 -25.66
CA ILE A 290 7.67 -4.55 -24.37
C ILE A 290 6.42 -5.39 -24.08
N GLU A 291 5.61 -5.65 -25.12
CA GLU A 291 4.41 -6.47 -25.06
C GLU A 291 4.65 -7.87 -24.48
N ASP A 292 5.83 -8.44 -24.71
CA ASP A 292 6.15 -9.81 -24.30
C ASP A 292 6.29 -9.96 -22.78
N TYR A 293 6.57 -8.86 -22.06
CA TYR A 293 6.90 -8.90 -20.63
C TYR A 293 6.17 -7.85 -19.77
N ILE A 294 5.17 -7.13 -20.31
CA ILE A 294 4.33 -6.20 -19.52
C ILE A 294 3.70 -6.89 -18.29
N LEU A 295 3.41 -8.19 -18.37
CA LEU A 295 2.81 -8.97 -17.28
C LEU A 295 3.84 -9.58 -16.32
N CYS A 296 5.13 -9.46 -16.61
CA CYS A 296 6.19 -10.03 -15.79
C CYS A 296 6.51 -9.11 -14.59
N ASP A 297 6.56 -9.69 -13.39
CA ASP A 297 6.86 -8.97 -12.14
C ASP A 297 7.81 -9.75 -11.23
N THR A 298 8.45 -10.80 -11.77
CA THR A 298 9.42 -11.61 -11.03
C THR A 298 10.69 -10.82 -10.66
N PHE A 299 11.11 -9.92 -11.54
CA PHE A 299 12.32 -9.11 -11.38
C PHE A 299 12.00 -7.63 -11.56
N LYS A 300 12.62 -6.78 -10.75
CA LYS A 300 12.45 -5.32 -10.85
C LYS A 300 12.85 -4.74 -12.20
N ALA A 301 13.77 -5.41 -12.92
CA ALA A 301 14.25 -4.96 -14.22
C ALA A 301 13.12 -4.79 -15.25
N PHE A 302 12.00 -5.51 -15.11
CA PHE A 302 10.83 -5.30 -15.96
C PHE A 302 10.23 -3.91 -15.75
N ASP A 303 10.04 -3.47 -14.50
CA ASP A 303 9.54 -2.12 -14.21
C ASP A 303 10.54 -1.05 -14.63
N GLU A 304 11.84 -1.25 -14.39
CA GLU A 304 12.90 -0.34 -14.84
C GLU A 304 12.83 -0.11 -16.37
N GLU A 305 12.72 -1.18 -17.17
CA GLU A 305 12.64 -1.09 -18.63
C GLU A 305 11.30 -0.51 -19.11
N ILE A 306 10.17 -0.88 -18.47
CA ILE A 306 8.86 -0.31 -18.78
C ILE A 306 8.84 1.20 -18.53
N ILE A 307 9.41 1.66 -17.41
CA ILE A 307 9.54 3.08 -17.06
C ILE A 307 10.40 3.80 -18.10
N ALA A 308 11.56 3.24 -18.45
CA ALA A 308 12.43 3.82 -19.47
C ALA A 308 11.74 3.93 -20.84
N TRP A 309 11.02 2.89 -21.25
CA TRP A 309 10.25 2.86 -22.49
C TRP A 309 9.12 3.90 -22.51
N LEU A 310 8.36 4.02 -21.41
CA LEU A 310 7.31 5.04 -21.27
C LEU A 310 7.89 6.45 -21.34
N ILE A 311 9.00 6.72 -20.64
CA ILE A 311 9.70 8.00 -20.67
C ILE A 311 10.15 8.32 -22.10
N SER A 312 10.80 7.39 -22.78
CA SER A 312 11.30 7.58 -24.15
C SER A 312 10.18 7.96 -25.10
N ASN A 313 9.06 7.23 -25.05
CA ASN A 313 7.91 7.49 -25.90
C ASN A 313 7.22 8.83 -25.65
N LEU A 314 7.16 9.28 -24.39
CA LEU A 314 6.63 10.60 -24.04
C LEU A 314 7.57 11.71 -24.52
N VAL A 315 8.88 11.52 -24.38
CA VAL A 315 9.90 12.46 -24.86
C VAL A 315 9.88 12.58 -26.38
N GLU A 316 9.71 11.46 -27.09
CA GLU A 316 9.59 11.41 -28.55
C GLU A 316 8.22 11.81 -29.08
N LYS A 317 7.25 12.06 -28.18
CA LYS A 317 5.88 12.49 -28.50
C LYS A 317 5.14 11.55 -29.46
N ILE A 318 5.28 10.23 -29.27
CA ILE A 318 4.63 9.21 -30.10
C ILE A 318 3.09 9.29 -29.99
N GLY A 319 2.56 9.62 -28.81
CA GLY A 319 1.14 9.96 -28.62
C GLY A 319 0.18 8.77 -28.36
N GLU A 320 0.68 7.58 -27.98
CA GLU A 320 -0.17 6.42 -27.64
C GLU A 320 -0.67 6.45 -26.17
N PHE A 321 -1.21 7.57 -25.72
CA PHE A 321 -1.52 7.80 -24.29
C PHE A 321 -2.45 6.75 -23.66
N GLU A 322 -3.42 6.22 -24.40
CA GLU A 322 -4.33 5.18 -23.87
C GLU A 322 -3.60 3.83 -23.64
N LYS A 323 -2.60 3.51 -24.48
CA LYS A 323 -1.74 2.33 -24.29
C LYS A 323 -0.91 2.51 -23.02
N TYR A 324 -0.28 3.67 -22.85
CA TYR A 324 0.54 3.99 -21.68
C TYR A 324 -0.29 3.94 -20.39
N ARG A 325 -1.50 4.50 -20.41
CA ARG A 325 -2.45 4.42 -19.30
C ARG A 325 -2.77 2.98 -18.92
N LYS A 326 -3.05 2.11 -19.90
CA LYS A 326 -3.31 0.69 -19.65
C LYS A 326 -2.11 -0.04 -19.05
N ILE A 327 -0.90 0.26 -19.54
CA ILE A 327 0.35 -0.28 -18.99
C ILE A 327 0.50 0.13 -17.52
N ILE A 328 0.45 1.43 -17.22
CA ILE A 328 0.56 1.96 -15.85
C ILE A 328 -0.50 1.33 -14.94
N ASN A 329 -1.76 1.27 -15.38
CA ASN A 329 -2.83 0.66 -14.61
C ASN A 329 -2.59 -0.83 -14.35
N ARG A 330 -2.05 -1.58 -15.31
CA ARG A 330 -1.72 -3.00 -15.15
C ARG A 330 -0.57 -3.20 -14.16
N ARG A 331 0.40 -2.28 -14.11
CA ARG A 331 1.53 -2.35 -13.16
C ARG A 331 1.09 -2.09 -11.72
N ARG A 332 0.00 -1.35 -11.46
CA ARG A 332 -0.47 -1.05 -10.08
C ARG A 332 -0.72 -2.27 -9.18
N THR A 333 -0.91 -3.45 -9.77
CA THR A 333 -1.17 -4.70 -9.05
C THR A 333 0.05 -5.63 -8.98
N THR A 334 1.20 -5.20 -9.51
CA THR A 334 2.42 -6.03 -9.56
C THR A 334 3.28 -5.80 -8.33
N HIS A 335 4.14 -6.78 -8.05
CA HIS A 335 4.97 -6.80 -6.84
C HIS A 335 5.83 -5.54 -6.64
N TRP A 336 6.55 -5.12 -7.69
CA TRP A 336 7.52 -4.02 -7.59
C TRP A 336 6.91 -2.62 -7.66
N PHE A 337 5.61 -2.50 -7.95
CA PHE A 337 4.96 -1.20 -8.17
C PHE A 337 5.16 -0.24 -7.00
N ASN A 338 5.05 -0.70 -5.75
CA ASN A 338 5.21 0.15 -4.58
C ASN A 338 6.59 0.80 -4.50
N LYS A 339 7.64 0.16 -5.03
CA LYS A 339 8.99 0.75 -5.10
C LYS A 339 9.13 1.78 -6.22
N PHE A 340 8.36 1.63 -7.29
CA PHE A 340 8.38 2.52 -8.46
C PHE A 340 7.15 3.43 -8.56
N LYS A 341 6.41 3.59 -7.46
CA LYS A 341 5.11 4.27 -7.46
C LYS A 341 5.26 5.71 -7.92
N ASN A 342 6.28 6.40 -7.42
CA ASN A 342 6.53 7.80 -7.73
C ASN A 342 6.90 7.99 -9.21
N GLU A 343 7.66 7.06 -9.78
CA GLU A 343 8.06 7.02 -11.19
C GLU A 343 6.83 6.85 -12.08
N TYR A 344 5.99 5.85 -11.80
CA TYR A 344 4.76 5.61 -12.55
C TYR A 344 3.75 6.76 -12.41
N GLU A 345 3.57 7.33 -11.21
CA GLU A 345 2.69 8.49 -10.99
C GLU A 345 3.22 9.73 -11.73
N SER A 346 4.53 9.97 -11.71
CA SER A 346 5.15 11.06 -12.48
C SER A 346 4.91 10.90 -13.98
N ILE A 347 5.13 9.70 -14.52
CA ILE A 347 4.87 9.39 -15.93
C ILE A 347 3.38 9.58 -16.26
N TYR A 348 2.48 9.12 -15.39
CA TYR A 348 1.04 9.28 -15.59
C TYR A 348 0.64 10.76 -15.72
N TYR A 349 1.11 11.62 -14.82
CA TYR A 349 0.77 13.05 -14.87
C TYR A 349 1.44 13.77 -16.04
N ALA A 350 2.68 13.41 -16.39
CA ALA A 350 3.35 13.90 -17.59
C ALA A 350 2.57 13.54 -18.86
N MET A 351 2.13 12.28 -18.95
CA MET A 351 1.29 11.76 -20.03
C MET A 351 -0.03 12.55 -20.15
N GLU A 352 -0.70 12.86 -19.04
CA GLU A 352 -1.95 13.64 -19.08
C GLU A 352 -1.74 15.09 -19.55
N ILE A 353 -0.62 15.74 -19.19
CA ILE A 353 -0.27 17.07 -19.71
C ILE A 353 -0.10 17.03 -21.23
N LEU A 354 0.65 16.05 -21.75
CA LEU A 354 0.90 15.91 -23.18
C LEU A 354 -0.36 15.50 -23.96
N ARG A 355 -1.24 14.69 -23.34
CA ARG A 355 -2.56 14.35 -23.91
C ARG A 355 -3.41 15.60 -24.08
N LEU A 356 -3.50 16.45 -23.06
CA LEU A 356 -4.24 17.71 -23.14
C LEU A 356 -3.62 18.68 -24.17
N GLU A 357 -2.29 18.77 -24.25
CA GLU A 357 -1.59 19.55 -25.29
C GLU A 357 -2.04 19.11 -26.70
N GLN A 358 -2.04 17.81 -26.95
CA GLN A 358 -2.43 17.22 -28.23
C GLN A 358 -3.91 17.46 -28.55
N GLU A 359 -4.81 17.29 -27.58
CA GLU A 359 -6.25 17.53 -27.75
C GLU A 359 -6.57 18.99 -28.08
N LEU A 360 -5.82 19.93 -27.49
CA LEU A 360 -5.99 21.36 -27.74
C LEU A 360 -5.28 21.83 -29.02
N GLN A 361 -4.45 21.00 -29.65
CA GLN A 361 -3.67 21.36 -30.84
C GLN A 361 -2.91 22.68 -30.63
N LYS A 362 -2.30 22.81 -29.45
CA LYS A 362 -1.56 23.99 -29.03
C LYS A 362 -2.33 25.32 -29.05
N THR A 363 -3.66 25.30 -28.99
CA THR A 363 -4.48 26.52 -29.11
C THR A 363 -5.41 26.71 -27.92
N ILE A 364 -5.37 27.89 -27.30
CA ILE A 364 -6.34 28.29 -26.27
C ILE A 364 -7.56 28.93 -26.95
N LYS A 365 -8.76 28.42 -26.63
CA LYS A 365 -10.02 28.79 -27.28
C LYS A 365 -10.83 29.74 -26.40
N GLY A 366 -11.58 30.63 -27.05
CA GLY A 366 -12.49 31.59 -26.43
C GLY A 366 -12.50 32.91 -27.19
N PHE A 367 -13.69 33.51 -27.32
CA PHE A 367 -13.93 34.75 -28.05
C PHE A 367 -14.25 35.94 -27.14
N SER A 368 -14.50 35.70 -25.85
CA SER A 368 -14.71 36.74 -24.85
C SER A 368 -14.03 36.40 -23.53
N ALA A 369 -13.87 37.40 -22.66
CA ALA A 369 -13.28 37.21 -21.33
C ALA A 369 -14.08 36.20 -20.49
N TYR A 370 -15.42 36.23 -20.56
CA TYR A 370 -16.29 35.26 -19.88
C TYR A 370 -16.01 33.83 -20.34
N GLU A 371 -15.95 33.59 -21.66
CA GLU A 371 -15.72 32.26 -22.23
C GLU A 371 -14.36 31.68 -21.84
N ILE A 372 -13.30 32.50 -21.83
CA ILE A 372 -11.96 32.03 -21.45
C ILE A 372 -11.91 31.67 -19.98
N MET A 373 -12.49 32.49 -19.10
CA MET A 373 -12.56 32.17 -17.67
C MET A 373 -13.39 30.91 -17.42
N GLU A 374 -14.51 30.73 -18.13
CA GLU A 374 -15.31 29.52 -18.06
C GLU A 374 -14.53 28.28 -18.56
N ASN A 375 -13.86 28.38 -19.72
CA ASN A 375 -13.02 27.32 -20.26
C ASN A 375 -11.87 26.95 -19.32
N TYR A 376 -11.31 27.93 -18.61
CA TYR A 376 -10.30 27.69 -17.59
C TYR A 376 -10.83 26.79 -16.48
N THR A 377 -12.00 27.12 -15.92
CA THR A 377 -12.62 26.38 -14.82
C THR A 377 -13.15 24.99 -15.22
N LYS A 378 -13.39 24.76 -16.52
CA LYS A 378 -13.83 23.46 -17.07
C LYS A 378 -12.66 22.55 -17.46
N ASN A 379 -11.65 23.10 -18.13
CA ASN A 379 -10.62 22.30 -18.81
C ASN A 379 -9.19 22.78 -18.52
N TYR A 380 -8.91 24.09 -18.56
CA TYR A 380 -7.51 24.55 -18.54
C TYR A 380 -6.85 24.46 -17.15
N TYR A 381 -7.63 24.49 -16.07
CA TYR A 381 -7.11 24.24 -14.72
C TYR A 381 -6.45 22.86 -14.58
N LEU A 382 -6.77 21.90 -15.46
CA LEU A 382 -6.18 20.56 -15.44
C LEU A 382 -4.67 20.58 -15.73
N PHE A 383 -4.17 21.54 -16.51
CA PHE A 383 -2.72 21.72 -16.67
C PHE A 383 -2.07 22.09 -15.34
N ASP A 384 -2.64 23.05 -14.59
CA ASP A 384 -2.15 23.44 -13.27
C ASP A 384 -2.21 22.26 -12.28
N TYR A 385 -3.26 21.42 -12.37
CA TYR A 385 -3.44 20.22 -11.54
C TYR A 385 -2.37 19.16 -11.85
N PHE A 386 -2.26 18.76 -13.12
CA PHE A 386 -1.33 17.72 -13.53
C PHE A 386 0.12 18.16 -13.37
N TYR A 387 0.45 19.43 -13.59
CA TYR A 387 1.78 19.97 -13.35
C TYR A 387 2.16 19.92 -11.87
N ARG A 388 1.24 20.30 -10.97
CA ARG A 388 1.45 20.15 -9.51
C ARG A 388 1.66 18.69 -9.13
N LYS A 389 0.80 17.79 -9.62
CA LYS A 389 0.87 16.35 -9.30
C LYS A 389 2.10 15.66 -9.90
N PHE A 390 2.55 16.08 -11.07
CA PHE A 390 3.80 15.66 -11.68
C PHE A 390 4.97 15.98 -10.74
N TYR A 391 5.13 17.23 -10.31
CA TYR A 391 6.23 17.59 -9.41
C TYR A 391 6.13 16.97 -8.02
N LEU A 392 4.93 16.83 -7.47
CA LEU A 392 4.72 16.15 -6.18
C LEU A 392 5.22 14.69 -6.19
N SER A 393 5.09 14.02 -7.33
CA SER A 393 5.55 12.64 -7.53
C SER A 393 7.03 12.62 -7.92
N TYR A 394 7.40 13.45 -8.89
CA TYR A 394 8.75 13.53 -9.43
C TYR A 394 9.77 13.89 -8.36
N ASP A 395 9.43 14.79 -7.43
CA ASP A 395 10.33 15.20 -6.35
C ASP A 395 10.71 14.04 -5.42
N LYS A 396 9.91 12.97 -5.39
CA LYS A 396 10.15 11.73 -4.62
C LYS A 396 10.79 10.59 -5.42
N VAL A 397 11.06 10.78 -6.71
CA VAL A 397 11.82 9.83 -7.54
C VAL A 397 13.30 9.87 -7.16
N ASP A 398 13.95 8.73 -6.94
CA ASP A 398 15.37 8.69 -6.58
C ASP A 398 16.28 8.98 -7.78
N ASP A 399 16.02 8.33 -8.92
CA ASP A 399 16.78 8.52 -10.16
C ASP A 399 16.25 9.73 -10.97
N LYS A 400 16.75 10.93 -10.63
CA LYS A 400 16.39 12.15 -11.35
C LYS A 400 16.95 12.21 -12.78
N GLU A 401 18.02 11.47 -13.08
CA GLU A 401 18.76 11.58 -14.34
C GLU A 401 17.95 10.98 -15.49
N SER A 402 17.35 9.80 -15.30
CA SER A 402 16.50 9.16 -16.30
C SER A 402 15.27 9.99 -16.69
N PHE A 403 14.79 10.83 -15.78
CA PHE A 403 13.64 11.72 -16.00
C PHE A 403 14.01 13.09 -16.59
N ALA A 404 15.29 13.47 -16.68
CA ALA A 404 15.71 14.83 -17.00
C ALA A 404 15.12 15.35 -18.33
N ARG A 405 15.10 14.52 -19.37
CA ARG A 405 14.51 14.86 -20.68
C ARG A 405 12.99 14.98 -20.63
N LEU A 406 12.32 14.15 -19.84
CA LEU A 406 10.87 14.24 -19.66
C LEU A 406 10.51 15.53 -18.91
N VAL A 407 11.26 15.87 -17.88
CA VAL A 407 11.10 17.15 -17.15
C VAL A 407 11.26 18.33 -18.09
N GLU A 408 12.26 18.33 -18.98
CA GLU A 408 12.43 19.38 -20.00
C GLU A 408 11.19 19.50 -20.91
N VAL A 409 10.66 18.37 -21.38
CA VAL A 409 9.44 18.34 -22.21
C VAL A 409 8.25 18.91 -21.45
N ILE A 410 8.04 18.50 -20.19
CA ILE A 410 6.92 18.97 -19.37
C ILE A 410 7.07 20.45 -19.00
N GLU A 411 8.27 20.91 -18.63
CA GLU A 411 8.56 22.32 -18.38
C GLU A 411 8.30 23.16 -19.62
N ASN A 412 8.74 22.71 -20.79
CA ASN A 412 8.50 23.44 -22.04
C ASN A 412 7.02 23.46 -22.42
N THR A 413 6.31 22.34 -22.30
CA THR A 413 4.86 22.28 -22.58
C THR A 413 4.08 23.18 -21.60
N TYR A 414 4.36 23.12 -20.30
CA TYR A 414 3.63 23.92 -19.32
C TYR A 414 4.03 25.40 -19.35
N THR A 415 5.32 25.71 -19.27
CA THR A 415 5.81 27.08 -19.13
C THR A 415 5.82 27.84 -20.45
N HIS A 416 6.36 27.25 -21.52
CA HIS A 416 6.60 27.95 -22.79
C HIS A 416 5.45 27.85 -23.78
N TRP A 417 4.56 26.87 -23.63
CA TRP A 417 3.35 26.81 -24.43
C TRP A 417 2.11 27.18 -23.61
N TYR A 418 1.70 26.34 -22.66
CA TYR A 418 0.40 26.49 -21.99
C TYR A 418 0.27 27.84 -21.26
N LEU A 419 1.22 28.16 -20.36
CA LEU A 419 1.18 29.40 -19.59
C LEU A 419 1.32 30.63 -20.49
N GLU A 420 2.21 30.61 -21.48
CA GLU A 420 2.42 31.73 -22.41
C GLU A 420 1.19 31.98 -23.29
N GLU A 421 0.67 30.95 -23.95
CA GLU A 421 -0.50 31.06 -24.84
C GLU A 421 -1.75 31.50 -24.08
N LEU A 422 -2.03 30.89 -22.92
CA LEU A 422 -3.15 31.28 -22.06
C LEU A 422 -3.01 32.74 -21.62
N SER A 423 -1.80 33.14 -21.23
CA SER A 423 -1.49 34.48 -20.76
C SER A 423 -1.63 35.54 -21.85
N ILE A 424 -1.15 35.28 -23.06
CA ILE A 424 -1.26 36.20 -24.20
C ILE A 424 -2.73 36.39 -24.56
N LYS A 425 -3.46 35.28 -24.72
CA LYS A 425 -4.89 35.31 -25.06
C LYS A 425 -5.70 36.05 -24.01
N TRP A 426 -5.44 35.78 -22.73
CA TRP A 426 -6.11 36.44 -21.62
C TRP A 426 -5.77 37.93 -21.52
N SER A 427 -4.50 38.30 -21.69
CA SER A 427 -4.09 39.71 -21.65
C SER A 427 -4.73 40.53 -22.78
N SER A 428 -4.80 39.98 -24.00
CA SER A 428 -5.52 40.62 -25.11
C SER A 428 -6.97 40.89 -24.76
N MET A 429 -7.64 39.92 -24.11
CA MET A 429 -9.06 40.06 -23.75
C MET A 429 -9.26 41.11 -22.65
N ILE A 430 -8.30 41.26 -21.74
CA ILE A 430 -8.32 42.39 -20.79
C ILE A 430 -8.20 43.71 -21.55
N GLU A 431 -7.28 43.83 -22.50
CA GLU A 431 -7.10 45.07 -23.29
C GLU A 431 -8.32 45.42 -24.13
N ASP A 432 -8.88 44.42 -24.81
CA ASP A 432 -9.93 44.61 -25.79
C ASP A 432 -11.31 44.80 -25.12
N GLU A 433 -11.58 44.13 -24.00
CA GLU A 433 -12.91 44.10 -23.37
C GLU A 433 -12.98 44.72 -21.96
N LEU A 434 -11.89 44.71 -21.18
CA LEU A 434 -11.93 44.95 -19.72
C LEU A 434 -11.01 46.06 -19.22
N ILE A 435 -10.36 46.83 -20.11
CA ILE A 435 -9.30 47.78 -19.72
C ILE A 435 -9.84 48.94 -18.88
N ASP A 436 -11.07 49.37 -19.14
CA ASP A 436 -11.73 50.46 -18.41
C ASP A 436 -12.48 49.98 -17.16
N ASP A 437 -12.88 48.70 -17.13
CA ASP A 437 -13.52 48.04 -16.00
C ASP A 437 -13.20 46.55 -16.05
N ILE A 438 -12.41 46.08 -15.07
CA ILE A 438 -11.96 44.70 -15.04
C ILE A 438 -13.13 43.70 -14.89
N ARG A 439 -14.30 44.14 -14.40
CA ARG A 439 -15.42 43.26 -14.05
C ARG A 439 -16.06 42.63 -15.28
N ILE A 440 -16.26 41.32 -15.21
CA ILE A 440 -16.93 40.54 -16.24
C ILE A 440 -18.40 40.41 -15.88
N ASN A 441 -19.27 40.81 -16.82
CA ASN A 441 -20.72 40.67 -16.66
C ASN A 441 -21.11 39.18 -16.57
N GLY A 442 -22.05 38.87 -15.67
CA GLY A 442 -22.55 37.51 -15.45
C GLY A 442 -21.75 36.65 -14.46
N LEU A 443 -20.56 37.09 -14.02
CA LEU A 443 -19.80 36.43 -12.96
C LEU A 443 -20.11 37.02 -11.59
N VAL A 444 -19.86 36.25 -10.53
CA VAL A 444 -19.81 36.76 -9.15
C VAL A 444 -18.43 37.36 -8.91
N LYS A 445 -18.37 38.53 -8.30
CA LYS A 445 -17.12 39.28 -8.10
C LYS A 445 -16.69 39.04 -6.66
N GLN A 446 -15.40 39.05 -6.39
CA GLN A 446 -14.88 38.74 -5.06
C GLN A 446 -15.41 39.69 -3.98
N GLN A 447 -15.60 40.98 -4.28
CA GLN A 447 -16.23 41.95 -3.39
C GLN A 447 -17.73 41.68 -3.12
N GLU A 448 -18.37 40.84 -3.90
CA GLU A 448 -19.76 40.42 -3.69
C GLU A 448 -19.85 39.16 -2.79
N PHE A 449 -18.71 38.56 -2.38
CA PHE A 449 -18.67 37.29 -1.64
C PHE A 449 -19.60 37.27 -0.43
N TYR A 450 -19.48 38.25 0.47
CA TYR A 450 -20.31 38.29 1.67
C TYR A 450 -21.79 38.40 1.31
N ASN A 451 -22.15 39.29 0.40
CA ASN A 451 -23.55 39.55 0.05
C ASN A 451 -24.21 38.37 -0.67
N GLN A 452 -23.47 37.66 -1.53
CA GLN A 452 -23.99 36.55 -2.32
C GLN A 452 -24.03 35.24 -1.53
N TYR A 453 -22.97 34.94 -0.77
CA TYR A 453 -22.82 33.62 -0.14
C TYR A 453 -23.15 33.63 1.36
N ILE A 454 -22.80 34.69 2.09
CA ILE A 454 -22.83 34.69 3.57
C ILE A 454 -24.07 35.39 4.14
N TYR A 455 -24.43 36.55 3.58
CA TYR A 455 -25.58 37.35 4.01
C TYR A 455 -26.92 36.58 3.97
N PRO A 456 -27.20 35.69 2.99
CA PRO A 456 -28.42 34.88 3.02
C PRO A 456 -28.54 34.01 4.29
N HIS A 457 -27.42 33.48 4.80
CA HIS A 457 -27.41 32.71 6.05
C HIS A 457 -27.69 33.62 7.26
N MET A 458 -27.11 34.82 7.29
CA MET A 458 -27.35 35.79 8.36
C MET A 458 -28.81 36.21 8.42
N ARG A 459 -29.44 36.46 7.25
CA ARG A 459 -30.86 36.78 7.14
C ARG A 459 -31.77 35.65 7.63
N ASN A 460 -31.38 34.39 7.39
CA ASN A 460 -32.14 33.21 7.80
C ASN A 460 -31.77 32.71 9.20
N GLU A 461 -30.95 33.47 9.94
CA GLU A 461 -30.41 33.10 11.24
C GLU A 461 -29.67 31.75 11.28
N GLU A 462 -29.11 31.35 10.13
CA GLU A 462 -28.34 30.13 10.00
C GLU A 462 -26.88 30.35 10.39
N ARG A 463 -26.31 29.37 11.08
CA ARG A 463 -24.90 29.38 11.43
C ARG A 463 -24.03 29.03 10.21
N VAL A 464 -22.99 29.82 9.96
CA VAL A 464 -22.06 29.64 8.84
C VAL A 464 -20.61 29.85 9.26
N PHE A 465 -19.74 28.99 8.74
CA PHE A 465 -18.30 29.06 8.93
C PHE A 465 -17.65 29.40 7.58
N VAL A 466 -16.76 30.38 7.58
CA VAL A 466 -16.00 30.83 6.41
C VAL A 466 -14.53 30.57 6.68
N ILE A 467 -13.91 29.73 5.87
CA ILE A 467 -12.48 29.45 5.91
C ILE A 467 -11.86 30.15 4.72
N ILE A 468 -10.98 31.10 4.99
CA ILE A 468 -10.19 31.77 3.95
C ILE A 468 -8.81 31.12 3.98
N SER A 469 -8.50 30.33 2.96
CA SER A 469 -7.20 29.73 2.76
C SER A 469 -6.42 30.56 1.74
N ASP A 470 -5.45 31.30 2.23
CA ASP A 470 -4.56 32.16 1.45
C ASP A 470 -3.93 31.38 0.29
N ALA A 471 -3.90 32.00 -0.89
CA ALA A 471 -3.34 31.45 -2.13
C ALA A 471 -3.95 30.11 -2.63
N LEU A 472 -5.13 29.69 -2.15
CA LEU A 472 -5.77 28.45 -2.62
C LEU A 472 -6.29 28.61 -4.07
N ARG A 473 -5.55 28.03 -5.03
CA ARG A 473 -5.93 28.03 -6.45
C ARG A 473 -7.13 27.13 -6.75
N TYR A 474 -7.77 27.40 -7.89
CA TYR A 474 -8.99 26.70 -8.33
C TYR A 474 -8.81 25.18 -8.48
N GLU A 475 -7.70 24.72 -9.05
CA GLU A 475 -7.44 23.29 -9.25
C GLU A 475 -7.22 22.54 -7.93
N ALA A 476 -6.60 23.20 -6.95
CA ALA A 476 -6.40 22.66 -5.61
C ALA A 476 -7.74 22.58 -4.87
N ALA A 477 -8.59 23.62 -4.98
CA ALA A 477 -9.94 23.59 -4.42
C ALA A 477 -10.83 22.53 -5.08
N LYS A 478 -10.65 22.26 -6.38
CA LYS A 478 -11.35 21.17 -7.08
C LYS A 478 -10.96 19.80 -6.54
N GLU A 479 -9.67 19.54 -6.38
CA GLU A 479 -9.19 18.31 -5.74
C GLU A 479 -9.73 18.18 -4.31
N PHE A 480 -9.65 19.25 -3.52
CA PHE A 480 -10.15 19.23 -2.14
C PHE A 480 -11.66 19.00 -2.06
N THR A 481 -12.43 19.55 -3.00
CA THR A 481 -13.88 19.30 -3.11
C THR A 481 -14.16 17.80 -3.32
N ASP A 482 -13.37 17.14 -4.16
CA ASP A 482 -13.49 15.70 -4.40
C ASP A 482 -13.08 14.90 -3.15
N ILE A 483 -12.03 15.31 -2.43
CA ILE A 483 -11.65 14.71 -1.13
C ILE A 483 -12.78 14.84 -0.12
N LEU A 484 -13.38 16.03 0.03
CA LEU A 484 -14.50 16.26 0.95
C LEU A 484 -15.70 15.38 0.61
N ASN A 485 -16.03 15.26 -0.67
CA ASN A 485 -17.13 14.40 -1.08
C ASN A 485 -16.85 12.91 -0.80
N LYS A 486 -15.59 12.47 -0.88
CA LYS A 486 -15.21 11.09 -0.53
C LYS A 486 -15.15 10.83 0.97
N GLU A 487 -14.60 11.74 1.76
CA GLU A 487 -14.26 11.48 3.17
C GLU A 487 -15.29 11.99 4.17
N ARG A 488 -16.11 12.97 3.77
CA ARG A 488 -17.06 13.63 4.67
C ARG A 488 -18.49 13.32 4.30
N ARG A 489 -19.30 13.14 5.34
CA ARG A 489 -20.74 13.03 5.21
C ARG A 489 -21.32 14.41 4.89
N GLY A 490 -21.91 14.57 3.72
CA GLY A 490 -22.40 15.86 3.25
C GLY A 490 -22.20 16.05 1.76
N LYS A 491 -22.40 17.27 1.29
CA LYS A 491 -22.22 17.65 -0.12
C LYS A 491 -21.27 18.84 -0.20
N ALA A 492 -20.20 18.69 -0.97
CA ALA A 492 -19.31 19.78 -1.36
C ALA A 492 -19.57 20.16 -2.83
N GLU A 493 -19.78 21.45 -3.08
CA GLU A 493 -19.95 22.03 -4.42
C GLU A 493 -18.88 23.08 -4.65
N LEU A 494 -18.21 23.02 -5.81
CA LEU A 494 -17.24 24.03 -6.21
C LEU A 494 -17.91 25.03 -7.15
N SER A 495 -17.67 26.31 -6.88
CA SER A 495 -17.94 27.44 -7.78
C SER A 495 -16.73 28.38 -7.76
N PHE A 496 -16.80 29.50 -8.46
CA PHE A 496 -15.72 30.49 -8.49
C PHE A 496 -16.26 31.92 -8.52
N MET A 497 -15.38 32.85 -8.15
CA MET A 497 -15.57 34.29 -8.27
C MET A 497 -14.45 34.88 -9.11
N GLN A 498 -14.73 36.03 -9.72
CA GLN A 498 -13.70 36.88 -10.28
C GLN A 498 -12.99 37.67 -9.16
N GLY A 499 -11.69 37.43 -9.02
CA GLY A 499 -10.81 38.10 -8.08
C GLY A 499 -10.57 39.58 -8.43
N VAL A 500 -10.19 40.35 -7.41
CA VAL A 500 -9.80 41.74 -7.58
C VAL A 500 -8.40 41.87 -8.20
N VAL A 501 -8.16 43.01 -8.86
CA VAL A 501 -6.83 43.36 -9.40
C VAL A 501 -6.41 44.68 -8.74
N PRO A 502 -5.21 44.78 -8.14
CA PRO A 502 -4.20 43.72 -8.06
C PRO A 502 -4.64 42.57 -7.13
N SER A 503 -4.22 41.35 -7.46
CA SER A 503 -4.58 40.10 -6.77
C SER A 503 -3.62 39.79 -5.61
N TYR A 504 -3.52 40.72 -4.68
CA TYR A 504 -2.64 40.64 -3.52
C TYR A 504 -3.42 40.56 -2.21
N THR A 505 -2.80 39.97 -1.19
CA THR A 505 -3.42 39.58 0.06
C THR A 505 -4.21 40.69 0.73
N LYS A 506 -3.67 41.92 0.81
CA LYS A 506 -4.32 43.03 1.51
C LYS A 506 -5.70 43.34 0.93
N LEU A 507 -5.82 43.42 -0.40
CA LEU A 507 -7.06 43.75 -1.08
C LEU A 507 -7.98 42.54 -1.20
N GLY A 508 -7.44 41.38 -1.59
CA GLY A 508 -8.19 40.12 -1.66
C GLY A 508 -8.91 39.81 -0.34
N MET A 509 -8.18 39.81 0.78
CA MET A 509 -8.75 39.55 2.11
C MET A 509 -9.80 40.59 2.53
N ALA A 510 -9.58 41.86 2.19
CA ALA A 510 -10.50 42.94 2.54
C ALA A 510 -11.84 42.81 1.81
N THR A 511 -11.82 42.39 0.54
CA THR A 511 -13.03 42.30 -0.30
C THR A 511 -13.96 41.15 0.10
N LEU A 512 -13.45 40.14 0.81
CA LEU A 512 -14.25 39.03 1.37
C LEU A 512 -15.04 39.42 2.64
N LEU A 513 -14.81 40.62 3.19
CA LEU A 513 -15.52 41.16 4.34
C LEU A 513 -16.78 41.92 3.91
N PRO A 514 -17.82 42.01 4.77
CA PRO A 514 -18.95 42.90 4.52
C PRO A 514 -18.49 44.37 4.50
N HIS A 515 -19.01 45.14 3.56
CA HIS A 515 -18.63 46.54 3.39
C HIS A 515 -19.74 47.35 2.70
N LYS A 516 -19.75 48.67 2.95
CA LYS A 516 -20.44 49.66 2.11
C LYS A 516 -19.45 50.43 1.26
N LYS A 517 -18.25 50.67 1.79
CA LYS A 517 -17.17 51.39 1.10
C LYS A 517 -15.82 50.73 1.36
N ILE A 518 -15.01 50.61 0.31
CA ILE A 518 -13.60 50.20 0.36
C ILE A 518 -12.76 51.39 -0.08
N GLU A 519 -11.71 51.71 0.67
CA GLU A 519 -10.76 52.78 0.36
C GLU A 519 -9.32 52.27 0.52
N ILE A 520 -8.38 52.89 -0.19
CA ILE A 520 -6.95 52.67 0.04
C ILE A 520 -6.34 54.03 0.38
N ASN A 521 -5.68 54.13 1.54
CA ASN A 521 -5.06 55.38 1.97
C ASN A 521 -3.63 55.54 1.42
N ASP A 522 -3.01 56.69 1.68
CA ASP A 522 -1.64 57.02 1.23
C ASP A 522 -0.54 56.07 1.75
N LYS A 523 -0.87 55.21 2.74
CA LYS A 523 0.03 54.18 3.29
C LYS A 523 -0.21 52.78 2.72
N ALA A 524 -0.99 52.66 1.65
CA ALA A 524 -1.43 51.39 1.09
C ALA A 524 -2.26 50.51 2.05
N GLU A 525 -2.89 51.11 3.06
CA GLU A 525 -3.79 50.36 3.95
C GLU A 525 -5.18 50.32 3.34
N VAL A 526 -5.78 49.14 3.32
CA VAL A 526 -7.16 48.94 2.83
C VAL A 526 -8.14 49.20 3.97
N ILE A 527 -8.97 50.21 3.81
CA ILE A 527 -9.94 50.69 4.80
C ILE A 527 -11.34 50.24 4.41
N ILE A 528 -12.01 49.51 5.31
CA ILE A 528 -13.39 49.06 5.16
C ILE A 528 -14.28 49.81 6.15
N ASP A 529 -15.20 50.62 5.64
CA ASP A 529 -16.11 51.45 6.44
C ASP A 529 -15.41 52.21 7.59
N GLY A 530 -14.24 52.78 7.29
CA GLY A 530 -13.41 53.54 8.23
C GLY A 530 -12.48 52.70 9.14
N ILE A 531 -12.37 51.38 8.95
CA ILE A 531 -11.49 50.51 9.74
C ILE A 531 -10.44 49.85 8.82
N ASN A 532 -9.17 49.89 9.21
CA ASN A 532 -8.11 49.15 8.51
C ASN A 532 -8.39 47.63 8.57
N SER A 533 -8.42 46.94 7.44
CA SER A 533 -8.75 45.50 7.36
C SER A 533 -7.60 44.55 7.72
N MET A 534 -6.41 45.09 8.00
CA MET A 534 -5.22 44.30 8.31
C MET A 534 -5.33 43.67 9.71
N GLY A 535 -5.06 42.37 9.78
CA GLY A 535 -5.05 41.58 11.02
C GLY A 535 -6.42 41.11 11.50
N THR A 536 -6.46 39.92 12.10
CA THR A 536 -7.69 39.25 12.55
C THR A 536 -8.54 40.09 13.49
N GLU A 537 -7.91 40.86 14.40
CA GLU A 537 -8.62 41.73 15.35
C GLU A 537 -9.42 42.85 14.64
N ASN A 538 -8.87 43.46 13.60
CA ASN A 538 -9.61 44.50 12.88
C ASN A 538 -10.70 43.90 11.99
N ARG A 539 -10.46 42.72 11.41
CA ARG A 539 -11.49 41.97 10.67
C ARG A 539 -12.66 41.58 11.57
N GLN A 540 -12.39 41.19 12.83
CA GLN A 540 -13.42 41.02 13.86
C GLN A 540 -14.26 42.29 14.05
N LYS A 541 -13.60 43.45 14.19
CA LYS A 541 -14.30 44.75 14.38
C LYS A 541 -15.18 45.09 13.18
N ILE A 542 -14.70 44.85 11.95
CA ILE A 542 -15.47 45.06 10.73
C ILE A 542 -16.71 44.17 10.70
N LEU A 543 -16.53 42.85 10.89
CA LEU A 543 -17.62 41.89 10.91
C LEU A 543 -18.67 42.22 11.99
N SER A 544 -18.22 42.70 13.16
CA SER A 544 -19.10 43.06 14.29
C SER A 544 -20.02 44.25 13.99
N LYS A 545 -19.73 45.07 12.95
CA LYS A 545 -20.65 46.12 12.48
C LYS A 545 -21.86 45.55 11.73
N TYR A 546 -21.76 44.34 11.21
CA TYR A 546 -22.76 43.71 10.36
C TYR A 546 -23.49 42.53 11.01
N SER A 547 -22.91 41.95 12.07
CA SER A 547 -23.52 40.86 12.85
C SER A 547 -23.04 40.90 14.30
N THR A 548 -23.93 40.66 15.27
CA THR A 548 -23.59 40.69 16.71
C THR A 548 -22.89 39.41 17.19
N ASP A 549 -23.18 38.28 16.55
CA ASP A 549 -22.75 36.95 16.98
C ASP A 549 -21.60 36.42 16.11
N VAL A 550 -20.52 37.21 15.98
CA VAL A 550 -19.41 36.91 15.07
C VAL A 550 -18.09 36.66 15.79
N VAL A 551 -17.27 35.79 15.22
CA VAL A 551 -15.86 35.62 15.59
C VAL A 551 -14.96 35.51 14.35
N ALA A 552 -13.78 36.11 14.42
CA ALA A 552 -12.69 35.98 13.47
C ALA A 552 -11.49 35.41 14.22
N ILE A 553 -10.88 34.34 13.70
CA ILE A 553 -9.80 33.60 14.36
C ILE A 553 -8.77 33.10 13.33
N SER A 554 -7.51 32.96 13.73
CA SER A 554 -6.50 32.30 12.87
C SER A 554 -6.56 30.78 13.04
N TYR A 555 -6.22 30.04 11.98
CA TYR A 555 -6.12 28.57 12.06
C TYR A 555 -5.10 28.12 13.12
N ASN A 556 -3.99 28.85 13.26
CA ASN A 556 -2.94 28.52 14.23
C ASN A 556 -3.42 28.63 15.67
N ASP A 557 -4.31 29.57 15.98
CA ASP A 557 -4.87 29.71 17.33
C ASP A 557 -5.89 28.61 17.66
N MET A 558 -6.45 27.94 16.65
CA MET A 558 -7.50 26.94 16.84
C MET A 558 -7.06 25.49 16.65
N LYS A 559 -5.98 25.21 15.91
CA LYS A 559 -5.60 23.84 15.52
C LYS A 559 -5.33 22.92 16.72
N ASP A 560 -4.85 23.50 17.83
CA ASP A 560 -4.51 22.79 19.07
C ASP A 560 -5.61 22.86 20.14
N MET A 561 -6.77 23.48 19.83
CA MET A 561 -7.89 23.60 20.77
C MET A 561 -8.48 22.23 21.11
N LYS A 562 -8.76 22.03 22.40
CA LYS A 562 -9.52 20.89 22.89
C LYS A 562 -11.02 21.16 22.79
N ARG A 563 -11.80 20.09 22.89
CA ARG A 563 -13.28 20.15 22.79
C ARG A 563 -13.96 21.22 23.68
N PRO A 564 -13.53 21.47 24.94
CA PRO A 564 -14.11 22.55 25.75
C PRO A 564 -13.83 23.94 25.18
N GLU A 565 -12.62 24.18 24.68
CA GLU A 565 -12.20 25.47 24.11
C GLU A 565 -12.97 25.80 22.83
N TYR A 566 -13.32 24.78 22.01
CA TYR A 566 -14.24 24.96 20.88
C TYR A 566 -15.61 25.46 21.32
N LYS A 567 -16.15 24.95 22.44
CA LYS A 567 -17.44 25.46 22.94
C LYS A 567 -17.29 26.88 23.45
N GLU A 568 -16.26 27.16 24.24
CA GLU A 568 -16.03 28.50 24.79
C GLU A 568 -15.89 29.58 23.69
N ASN A 569 -15.13 29.29 22.63
CA ASN A 569 -14.87 30.27 21.58
C ASN A 569 -16.02 30.44 20.58
N PHE A 570 -16.80 29.39 20.33
CA PHE A 570 -17.76 29.37 19.23
C PHE A 570 -19.23 29.26 19.67
N ASP A 571 -19.54 28.93 20.92
CA ASP A 571 -20.93 28.84 21.37
C ASP A 571 -21.64 30.19 21.26
N GLY A 572 -22.90 30.16 20.84
CA GLY A 572 -23.68 31.36 20.50
C GLY A 572 -23.22 32.13 19.26
N LYS A 573 -22.07 31.83 18.63
CA LYS A 573 -21.59 32.52 17.42
C LYS A 573 -22.29 32.00 16.16
N LYS A 574 -22.96 32.89 15.42
CA LYS A 574 -23.64 32.60 14.14
C LYS A 574 -22.71 32.70 12.94
N LEU A 575 -21.73 33.61 12.97
CA LEU A 575 -20.76 33.81 11.89
C LEU A 575 -19.34 33.57 12.39
N VAL A 576 -18.59 32.71 11.72
CA VAL A 576 -17.22 32.38 12.11
C VAL A 576 -16.30 32.51 10.90
N TYR A 577 -15.33 33.43 10.93
CA TYR A 577 -14.28 33.58 9.93
C TYR A 577 -12.98 32.96 10.45
N ILE A 578 -12.37 32.09 9.66
CA ILE A 578 -11.14 31.37 9.98
C ILE A 578 -10.11 31.66 8.90
N TYR A 579 -8.93 32.15 9.30
CA TYR A 579 -7.85 32.51 8.38
C TYR A 579 -6.74 31.46 8.41
N HIS A 580 -6.47 30.85 7.26
CA HIS A 580 -5.46 29.81 7.04
C HIS A 580 -4.50 30.29 5.93
N ASN A 581 -3.19 30.07 6.06
CA ASN A 581 -2.21 30.69 5.15
C ASN A 581 -1.00 29.81 4.79
N VAL A 582 -1.12 28.48 4.87
CA VAL A 582 0.03 27.57 4.68
C VAL A 582 0.66 27.70 3.29
N ILE A 583 -0.14 27.77 2.22
CA ILE A 583 0.37 27.87 0.84
C ILE A 583 1.20 29.13 0.67
N ASP A 584 0.61 30.29 0.99
CA ASP A 584 1.26 31.58 0.80
C ASP A 584 2.50 31.75 1.68
N ALA A 585 2.42 31.33 2.96
CA ALA A 585 3.55 31.41 3.88
C ALA A 585 4.78 30.58 3.47
N ILE A 586 4.57 29.53 2.66
CA ILE A 586 5.63 28.70 2.06
C ILE A 586 6.08 29.28 0.71
N GLY A 587 5.12 29.71 -0.13
CA GLY A 587 5.36 30.27 -1.46
C GLY A 587 6.15 31.58 -1.46
N ASP A 588 5.85 32.49 -0.54
CA ASP A 588 6.45 33.84 -0.50
C ASP A 588 7.93 33.88 -0.12
N LYS A 589 8.44 32.79 0.45
CA LYS A 589 9.82 32.71 0.92
C LYS A 589 10.66 32.02 -0.14
N ALA A 590 11.65 32.75 -0.66
CA ALA A 590 12.62 32.22 -1.62
C ALA A 590 13.26 30.87 -1.23
N ALA A 591 13.45 30.62 0.07
CA ALA A 591 14.04 29.38 0.58
C ALA A 591 13.10 28.16 0.52
N THR A 592 11.78 28.39 0.48
CA THR A 592 10.75 27.34 0.55
C THR A 592 9.75 27.38 -0.60
N GLU A 593 9.87 28.34 -1.55
CA GLU A 593 8.93 28.49 -2.67
C GLU A 593 8.82 27.21 -3.53
N ARG A 594 9.85 26.35 -3.51
CA ARG A 594 9.86 25.06 -4.20
C ARG A 594 8.94 24.02 -3.58
N ASP A 595 8.56 24.19 -2.32
CA ASP A 595 7.75 23.26 -1.54
C ASP A 595 6.26 23.64 -1.57
N VAL A 596 5.87 24.65 -2.38
CA VAL A 596 4.48 25.15 -2.44
C VAL A 596 3.48 24.06 -2.83
N PHE A 597 3.88 23.06 -3.62
CA PHE A 597 3.02 21.93 -3.97
C PHE A 597 2.82 20.95 -2.81
N GLU A 598 3.83 20.76 -1.96
CA GLU A 598 3.66 20.03 -0.70
C GLU A 598 2.79 20.83 0.29
N ALA A 599 2.92 22.16 0.29
CA ALA A 599 2.08 23.04 1.09
C ALA A 599 0.59 22.94 0.71
N VAL A 600 0.27 22.65 -0.55
CA VAL A 600 -1.10 22.34 -1.00
C VAL A 600 -1.60 21.03 -0.37
N GLU A 601 -0.81 19.96 -0.38
CA GLU A 601 -1.20 18.68 0.27
C GLU A 601 -1.37 18.85 1.79
N LYS A 602 -0.48 19.62 2.42
CA LYS A 602 -0.60 19.97 3.85
C LYS A 602 -1.89 20.77 4.13
N THR A 603 -2.25 21.68 3.24
CA THR A 603 -3.50 22.45 3.31
C THR A 603 -4.71 21.52 3.27
N PHE A 604 -4.69 20.46 2.46
CA PHE A 604 -5.79 19.49 2.45
C PHE A 604 -5.94 18.77 3.78
N GLU A 605 -4.84 18.33 4.40
CA GLU A 605 -4.87 17.71 5.73
C GLU A 605 -5.43 18.65 6.79
N ASP A 606 -4.95 19.90 6.80
CA ASP A 606 -5.35 20.94 7.75
C ASP A 606 -6.83 21.28 7.59
N LEU A 607 -7.29 21.55 6.37
CA LEU A 607 -8.70 21.84 6.08
C LEU A 607 -9.59 20.65 6.41
N ASN A 608 -9.18 19.42 6.07
CA ASN A 608 -9.96 18.23 6.34
C ASN A 608 -10.12 17.98 7.85
N THR A 609 -9.05 18.18 8.62
CA THR A 609 -9.06 18.08 10.09
C THR A 609 -9.89 19.19 10.72
N LEU A 610 -9.74 20.42 10.22
CA LEU A 610 -10.51 21.59 10.65
C LEU A 610 -12.01 21.34 10.48
N ILE A 611 -12.45 20.93 9.29
CA ILE A 611 -13.86 20.66 8.99
C ILE A 611 -14.42 19.55 9.89
N LYS A 612 -13.65 18.47 10.12
CA LYS A 612 -14.03 17.42 11.07
C LYS A 612 -14.25 17.97 12.47
N ASN A 613 -13.33 18.80 12.96
CA ASN A 613 -13.43 19.39 14.30
C ASN A 613 -14.61 20.36 14.40
N LEU A 614 -14.86 21.19 13.37
CA LEU A 614 -16.03 22.07 13.32
C LEU A 614 -17.35 21.28 13.33
N VAL A 615 -17.45 20.21 12.54
CA VAL A 615 -18.64 19.36 12.50
C VAL A 615 -18.86 18.65 13.84
N ASN A 616 -17.81 18.08 14.44
CA ASN A 616 -17.93 17.24 15.64
C ASN A 616 -18.06 18.03 16.94
N ASN A 617 -17.34 19.15 17.07
CA ASN A 617 -17.27 19.90 18.33
C ASN A 617 -18.34 20.99 18.42
N VAL A 618 -18.72 21.60 17.29
CA VAL A 618 -19.65 22.74 17.26
C VAL A 618 -20.82 22.54 16.29
N SER A 619 -21.02 21.33 15.75
CA SER A 619 -22.13 21.01 14.85
C SER A 619 -22.23 21.93 13.64
N ALA A 620 -21.07 22.30 13.06
CA ALA A 620 -21.03 23.09 11.84
C ALA A 620 -21.82 22.42 10.72
N THR A 621 -22.68 23.20 10.06
CA THR A 621 -23.58 22.73 9.00
C THR A 621 -23.25 23.37 7.66
N ASN A 622 -23.17 24.70 7.61
CA ASN A 622 -22.77 25.44 6.41
C ASN A 622 -21.31 25.89 6.55
N ILE A 623 -20.44 25.40 5.66
CA ILE A 623 -19.02 25.76 5.64
C ILE A 623 -18.68 26.24 4.22
N TYR A 624 -18.09 27.43 4.13
CA TYR A 624 -17.55 27.99 2.90
C TYR A 624 -16.04 28.02 2.99
N ILE A 625 -15.36 27.62 1.92
CA ILE A 625 -13.90 27.71 1.80
C ILE A 625 -13.60 28.52 0.55
N THR A 626 -12.78 29.54 0.70
CA THR A 626 -12.38 30.42 -0.42
C THR A 626 -10.96 30.92 -0.23
N ALA A 627 -10.47 31.70 -1.19
CA ALA A 627 -9.16 32.32 -1.17
C ALA A 627 -9.30 33.83 -1.38
N ASP A 628 -8.25 34.56 -1.04
CA ASP A 628 -8.07 35.97 -1.33
C ASP A 628 -7.38 36.19 -2.69
N HIS A 629 -6.46 35.32 -3.09
CA HIS A 629 -5.88 35.23 -4.42
C HIS A 629 -5.47 33.80 -4.75
N GLY A 630 -5.06 33.56 -6.00
CA GLY A 630 -4.24 32.41 -6.36
C GLY A 630 -2.80 32.85 -6.68
N PHE A 631 -2.07 32.02 -7.42
CA PHE A 631 -0.67 32.29 -7.75
C PHE A 631 -0.24 31.64 -9.06
N ILE A 632 0.82 32.17 -9.65
CA ILE A 632 1.58 31.50 -10.69
C ILE A 632 2.80 30.85 -10.06
N TYR A 633 3.04 29.59 -10.44
CA TYR A 633 4.25 28.87 -10.10
C TYR A 633 4.92 28.29 -11.35
N ARG A 634 6.25 28.39 -11.39
CA ARG A 634 7.12 27.74 -12.38
C ARG A 634 8.29 27.08 -11.65
N ARG A 635 8.67 25.86 -12.03
CA ARG A 635 9.83 25.18 -11.45
C ARG A 635 11.15 25.79 -11.94
N SER A 636 11.24 26.03 -13.24
CA SER A 636 12.42 26.60 -13.88
C SER A 636 12.71 28.03 -13.43
N SER A 637 13.99 28.35 -13.30
CA SER A 637 14.47 29.70 -13.00
C SER A 637 14.12 30.67 -14.12
N LEU A 638 13.69 31.87 -13.74
CA LEU A 638 13.36 32.93 -14.70
C LEU A 638 14.58 33.46 -15.43
N GLN A 639 14.39 33.73 -16.71
CA GLN A 639 15.34 34.42 -17.57
C GLN A 639 15.11 35.94 -17.54
N GLU A 640 16.00 36.70 -18.17
CA GLU A 640 15.88 38.16 -18.19
C GLU A 640 14.70 38.64 -19.04
N TYR A 641 14.32 37.89 -20.07
CA TYR A 641 13.15 38.19 -20.90
C TYR A 641 11.81 37.94 -20.18
N ASP A 642 11.79 37.16 -19.09
CA ASP A 642 10.62 36.97 -18.22
C ASP A 642 10.37 38.20 -17.32
N LYS A 643 11.25 39.21 -17.39
CA LYS A 643 11.23 40.39 -16.52
C LYS A 643 11.16 41.66 -17.33
N ILE A 644 10.31 42.58 -16.87
CA ILE A 644 10.25 43.95 -17.38
C ILE A 644 10.81 44.92 -16.35
N SER A 645 11.47 45.97 -16.84
CA SER A 645 11.84 47.09 -15.98
C SER A 645 10.59 47.64 -15.31
N LYS A 646 10.74 48.05 -14.06
CA LYS A 646 9.66 48.70 -13.33
C LYS A 646 9.27 49.99 -14.07
N ALA A 647 7.97 50.24 -14.20
CA ALA A 647 7.49 51.52 -14.73
C ALA A 647 7.97 52.67 -13.84
N ASP A 648 8.43 53.76 -14.46
CA ASP A 648 8.86 54.98 -13.75
C ASP A 648 7.63 55.78 -13.33
N VAL A 649 6.96 55.29 -12.28
CA VAL A 649 5.74 55.87 -11.70
C VAL A 649 5.83 55.86 -10.18
N LYS A 650 5.23 56.86 -9.53
CA LYS A 650 5.15 56.90 -8.07
C LYS A 650 4.18 55.83 -7.54
N ALA A 651 4.73 54.81 -6.90
CA ALA A 651 3.97 53.74 -6.26
C ALA A 651 3.55 54.10 -4.82
N ILE A 652 2.32 53.75 -4.47
CA ILE A 652 1.80 53.71 -3.09
C ILE A 652 2.05 52.32 -2.49
N ASP A 653 1.89 51.27 -3.31
CA ASP A 653 2.29 49.89 -2.99
C ASP A 653 2.79 49.21 -4.25
N GLU A 654 3.62 48.19 -4.10
CA GLU A 654 4.17 47.45 -5.23
C GLU A 654 4.60 46.04 -4.86
N GLY A 655 4.51 45.16 -5.85
CA GLY A 655 5.03 43.81 -5.80
C GLY A 655 5.66 43.42 -7.12
N ARG A 656 6.04 42.14 -7.25
CA ARG A 656 6.61 41.63 -8.51
C ARG A 656 5.62 41.65 -9.68
N ARG A 657 4.32 41.77 -9.41
CA ARG A 657 3.24 41.68 -10.41
C ARG A 657 2.27 42.84 -10.40
N PHE A 658 2.51 43.87 -9.61
CA PHE A 658 1.68 45.06 -9.63
C PHE A 658 2.43 46.28 -9.12
N ILE A 659 1.99 47.44 -9.56
CA ILE A 659 2.28 48.74 -8.98
C ILE A 659 0.94 49.44 -8.79
N LEU A 660 0.66 49.90 -7.57
CA LEU A 660 -0.55 50.65 -7.24
C LEU A 660 -0.17 52.13 -7.09
N GLY A 661 -0.81 53.02 -7.84
CA GLY A 661 -0.52 54.46 -7.79
C GLY A 661 -1.55 55.33 -8.49
N GLU A 662 -1.44 56.64 -8.36
CA GLU A 662 -2.34 57.60 -9.05
C GLU A 662 -1.96 57.82 -10.51
N GLU A 663 -0.69 57.60 -10.85
CA GLU A 663 -0.19 57.80 -12.21
C GLU A 663 -0.69 56.70 -13.14
N LYS A 664 -1.05 57.09 -14.37
CA LYS A 664 -1.36 56.15 -15.45
C LYS A 664 -0.15 56.00 -16.34
N LYS A 665 0.11 54.77 -16.79
CA LYS A 665 1.19 54.47 -17.72
C LYS A 665 0.68 53.58 -18.84
N ASP A 666 0.94 54.00 -20.07
CA ASP A 666 0.68 53.18 -21.26
C ASP A 666 2.03 52.83 -21.88
N GLU A 667 2.50 51.62 -21.61
CA GLU A 667 3.74 51.07 -22.15
C GLU A 667 3.53 49.63 -22.60
N GLN A 668 4.30 49.22 -23.60
CA GLN A 668 4.23 47.84 -24.09
C GLN A 668 4.59 46.85 -22.97
N GLY A 669 3.73 45.86 -22.78
CA GLY A 669 3.96 44.79 -21.80
C GLY A 669 3.35 45.04 -20.41
N ILE A 670 2.72 46.18 -20.18
CA ILE A 670 1.92 46.45 -18.97
C ILE A 670 0.44 46.69 -19.32
N LEU A 671 -0.43 46.56 -18.33
CA LEU A 671 -1.84 46.94 -18.35
C LEU A 671 -2.07 47.92 -17.21
N THR A 672 -2.80 49.00 -17.45
CA THR A 672 -3.17 49.97 -16.43
C THR A 672 -4.67 49.96 -16.26
N LEU A 673 -5.14 49.43 -15.13
CA LEU A 673 -6.55 49.25 -14.81
C LEU A 673 -6.99 50.30 -13.77
N PRO A 674 -8.07 51.05 -14.01
CA PRO A 674 -8.59 51.99 -13.01
C PRO A 674 -9.22 51.22 -11.83
N MET A 675 -9.03 51.71 -10.61
CA MET A 675 -9.57 51.08 -9.39
C MET A 675 -10.97 51.57 -9.01
N ASN A 676 -11.60 52.42 -9.83
CA ASN A 676 -12.91 53.01 -9.57
C ASN A 676 -14.03 51.96 -9.48
N TYR A 677 -13.90 50.82 -10.15
CA TYR A 677 -14.83 49.69 -10.07
C TYR A 677 -15.01 49.16 -8.64
N LEU A 678 -14.00 49.35 -7.79
CA LEU A 678 -13.96 48.88 -6.40
C LEU A 678 -13.99 50.02 -5.38
N LEU A 679 -13.25 51.10 -5.64
CA LEU A 679 -13.04 52.21 -4.71
C LEU A 679 -14.06 53.36 -4.89
N GLY A 680 -14.90 53.29 -5.92
CA GLY A 680 -15.90 54.32 -6.27
C GLY A 680 -15.43 55.28 -7.37
N GLU A 681 -16.36 56.05 -7.94
CA GLU A 681 -16.13 56.88 -9.12
C GLU A 681 -15.06 57.98 -8.92
N ASP A 682 -14.92 58.50 -7.70
CA ASP A 682 -13.94 59.53 -7.35
C ASP A 682 -12.51 58.99 -7.16
N ALA A 683 -12.30 57.68 -7.29
CA ALA A 683 -11.00 57.06 -7.08
C ALA A 683 -10.00 57.42 -8.18
N LYS A 684 -8.81 57.87 -7.76
CA LYS A 684 -7.71 58.25 -8.67
C LYS A 684 -6.67 57.14 -8.86
N LEU A 685 -6.79 56.05 -8.10
CA LEU A 685 -5.84 54.95 -8.10
C LEU A 685 -5.99 54.07 -9.33
N ASN A 686 -4.85 53.59 -9.82
CA ASN A 686 -4.73 52.65 -10.91
C ASN A 686 -3.83 51.48 -10.48
N ALA A 687 -4.17 50.29 -10.94
CA ALA A 687 -3.35 49.10 -10.83
C ALA A 687 -2.59 48.90 -12.14
N ILE A 688 -1.27 49.01 -12.09
CA ILE A 688 -0.38 48.75 -13.21
C ILE A 688 0.19 47.35 -13.05
N ILE A 689 -0.14 46.44 -13.95
CA ILE A 689 0.27 45.03 -13.89
C ILE A 689 1.06 44.67 -15.15
N PRO A 690 2.05 43.75 -15.08
CA PRO A 690 2.67 43.19 -16.26
C PRO A 690 1.68 42.28 -16.98
N LYS A 691 1.69 42.31 -18.32
CA LYS A 691 0.92 41.37 -19.14
C LYS A 691 1.37 39.93 -18.90
N GLY A 692 0.42 39.01 -18.98
CA GLY A 692 0.65 37.58 -18.95
C GLY A 692 1.27 37.06 -17.64
N VAL A 693 2.46 36.49 -17.74
CA VAL A 693 3.21 35.79 -16.66
C VAL A 693 4.54 36.50 -16.34
N THR A 694 4.75 37.65 -16.95
CA THR A 694 5.93 38.51 -16.78
C THR A 694 5.94 39.16 -15.39
N ARG A 695 7.13 39.54 -14.92
CA ARG A 695 7.31 40.16 -13.59
C ARG A 695 8.09 41.47 -13.67
N PHE A 696 7.81 42.42 -12.78
CA PHE A 696 8.65 43.59 -12.58
C PHE A 696 9.98 43.20 -11.92
N LYS A 697 11.07 43.87 -12.31
CA LYS A 697 12.37 43.77 -11.64
C LYS A 697 12.32 44.45 -10.27
N VAL A 698 12.16 43.64 -9.22
CA VAL A 698 12.17 44.07 -7.80
C VAL A 698 13.36 43.42 -7.08
N GLN A 699 13.99 44.16 -6.16
CA GLN A 699 15.08 43.65 -5.32
C GLN A 699 14.58 42.53 -4.39
N GLY A 700 15.32 41.41 -4.32
CA GLY A 700 15.01 40.26 -3.46
C GLY A 700 15.20 38.91 -4.16
N ALA A 701 15.44 37.85 -3.37
CA ALA A 701 15.45 36.46 -3.84
C ALA A 701 14.02 35.91 -3.96
N GLY A 702 13.82 34.81 -4.69
CA GLY A 702 12.52 34.17 -4.89
C GLY A 702 11.75 34.75 -6.07
N ALA A 703 11.37 33.89 -7.01
CA ALA A 703 10.72 34.33 -8.25
C ALA A 703 9.83 33.26 -8.89
N ASN A 704 9.87 32.03 -8.37
CA ASN A 704 9.13 30.91 -8.93
C ASN A 704 7.66 31.01 -8.55
N TYR A 705 7.36 31.43 -7.31
CA TYR A 705 6.02 31.75 -6.83
C TYR A 705 5.76 33.26 -6.92
N VAL A 706 4.68 33.68 -7.58
CA VAL A 706 4.24 35.08 -7.61
C VAL A 706 2.73 35.22 -7.70
N HIS A 707 2.22 36.32 -7.15
CA HIS A 707 0.84 36.76 -7.26
C HIS A 707 0.77 38.30 -7.35
N GLY A 708 -0.42 38.89 -7.52
CA GLY A 708 -0.66 40.33 -7.59
C GLY A 708 -1.09 40.83 -8.97
N GLY A 709 -0.97 40.01 -10.02
CA GLY A 709 -1.37 40.33 -11.38
C GLY A 709 -2.85 40.07 -11.65
N ALA A 710 -3.17 39.80 -12.91
CA ALA A 710 -4.52 39.44 -13.36
C ALA A 710 -4.57 38.09 -14.09
N ALA A 711 -3.55 37.24 -13.97
CA ALA A 711 -3.59 35.93 -14.63
C ALA A 711 -4.74 35.09 -14.07
N LEU A 712 -5.31 34.20 -14.88
CA LEU A 712 -6.45 33.37 -14.47
C LEU A 712 -6.14 32.53 -13.22
N GLN A 713 -4.91 32.03 -13.09
CA GLN A 713 -4.45 31.34 -11.88
C GLN A 713 -4.49 32.20 -10.61
N GLU A 714 -4.43 33.53 -10.75
CA GLU A 714 -4.43 34.49 -9.64
C GLU A 714 -5.85 34.98 -9.31
N ILE A 715 -6.72 35.17 -10.32
CA ILE A 715 -8.04 35.81 -10.16
C ILE A 715 -9.24 34.88 -10.31
N VAL A 716 -9.07 33.60 -10.65
CA VAL A 716 -10.16 32.62 -10.56
C VAL A 716 -10.20 32.09 -9.14
N ILE A 717 -10.97 32.77 -8.29
CA ILE A 717 -11.02 32.51 -6.85
C ILE A 717 -12.03 31.41 -6.56
N PRO A 718 -11.63 30.26 -6.00
CA PRO A 718 -12.57 29.17 -5.72
C PRO A 718 -13.52 29.51 -4.56
N VAL A 719 -14.74 29.01 -4.64
CA VAL A 719 -15.71 28.99 -3.53
C VAL A 719 -16.23 27.56 -3.39
N VAL A 720 -15.73 26.84 -2.39
CA VAL A 720 -16.22 25.51 -2.02
C VAL A 720 -17.30 25.70 -0.97
N LYS A 721 -18.52 25.26 -1.29
CA LYS A 721 -19.63 25.19 -0.35
C LYS A 721 -19.79 23.76 0.14
N PHE A 722 -19.46 23.52 1.40
CA PHE A 722 -19.71 22.25 2.06
C PHE A 722 -20.92 22.34 2.98
N LYS A 723 -21.91 21.49 2.73
CA LYS A 723 -23.06 21.30 3.62
C LYS A 723 -22.96 19.92 4.27
N ASN A 724 -22.79 19.91 5.59
CA ASN A 724 -22.82 18.68 6.38
C ASN A 724 -24.26 18.16 6.45
N ILE A 725 -24.49 16.91 6.03
CA ILE A 725 -25.83 16.30 5.96
C ILE A 725 -25.77 14.93 6.62
N ARG A 726 -26.56 14.72 7.68
CA ARG A 726 -26.59 13.47 8.46
C ARG A 726 -27.50 12.38 7.89
N LYS A 727 -27.67 12.30 6.57
CA LYS A 727 -28.40 11.20 5.89
C LYS A 727 -27.42 10.17 5.31
N ASP A 728 -27.81 8.89 5.28
CA ASP A 728 -26.91 7.80 4.88
C ASP A 728 -26.52 7.86 3.40
N GLU A 729 -27.38 8.41 2.54
CA GLU A 729 -27.08 8.65 1.11
C GLU A 729 -25.86 9.56 0.89
N PHE A 730 -25.48 10.39 1.88
CA PHE A 730 -24.29 11.24 1.81
C PHE A 730 -23.06 10.62 2.49
N LYS A 731 -23.17 9.39 2.99
CA LYS A 731 -22.05 8.58 3.46
C LYS A 731 -21.45 7.89 2.24
N SER A 732 -20.13 7.90 2.14
CA SER A 732 -19.43 7.19 1.08
C SER A 732 -19.53 5.68 1.28
N SER A 733 -19.63 4.97 0.17
CA SER A 733 -19.60 3.51 0.08
C SER A 733 -18.63 3.08 -1.00
N LYS A 734 -17.92 1.97 -0.81
CA LYS A 734 -17.08 1.41 -1.87
C LYS A 734 -17.94 0.95 -3.06
N VAL A 735 -17.35 0.95 -4.26
CA VAL A 735 -17.96 0.33 -5.45
C VAL A 735 -18.11 -1.18 -5.25
N GLU A 736 -19.14 -1.79 -5.81
CA GLU A 736 -19.25 -3.25 -5.78
C GLU A 736 -18.48 -3.90 -6.94
N VAL A 737 -17.78 -4.99 -6.62
CA VAL A 737 -17.18 -5.91 -7.60
C VAL A 737 -17.97 -7.23 -7.59
N LYS A 738 -18.29 -7.77 -8.76
CA LYS A 738 -19.02 -9.05 -8.88
C LYS A 738 -18.30 -10.01 -9.83
N LEU A 739 -18.22 -11.27 -9.43
CA LEU A 739 -17.79 -12.37 -10.28
C LEU A 739 -18.84 -12.65 -11.36
N THR A 740 -18.48 -12.49 -12.64
CA THR A 740 -19.43 -12.59 -13.77
C THR A 740 -19.59 -14.01 -14.30
N ASN A 741 -18.62 -14.90 -14.05
CA ASN A 741 -18.70 -16.29 -14.49
C ASN A 741 -19.92 -17.00 -13.90
N ILE A 742 -20.72 -17.67 -14.74
CA ILE A 742 -21.90 -18.44 -14.30
C ILE A 742 -21.50 -19.83 -13.80
N SER A 743 -20.54 -20.47 -14.47
CA SER A 743 -20.04 -21.79 -14.07
C SER A 743 -19.29 -21.69 -12.75
N ARG A 744 -19.69 -22.52 -11.78
CA ARG A 744 -18.99 -22.73 -10.49
C ARG A 744 -18.17 -24.01 -10.48
N LYS A 745 -17.66 -24.42 -11.65
CA LYS A 745 -16.87 -25.63 -11.85
C LYS A 745 -15.52 -25.30 -12.48
N ILE A 746 -14.43 -25.75 -11.85
CA ILE A 746 -13.07 -25.65 -12.37
C ILE A 746 -12.62 -27.02 -12.84
N THR A 747 -12.21 -27.13 -14.11
CA THR A 747 -11.77 -28.40 -14.71
C THR A 747 -10.30 -28.43 -15.07
N ASN A 748 -9.62 -27.28 -15.02
CA ASN A 748 -8.22 -27.12 -15.38
C ASN A 748 -7.45 -26.51 -14.20
N ARG A 749 -6.16 -26.88 -14.06
CA ARG A 749 -5.28 -26.31 -13.03
C ARG A 749 -5.10 -24.80 -13.16
N ILE A 750 -5.06 -24.31 -14.40
CA ILE A 750 -5.03 -22.88 -14.72
C ILE A 750 -6.42 -22.50 -15.24
N THR A 751 -7.03 -21.50 -14.61
CA THR A 751 -8.34 -20.97 -14.99
C THR A 751 -8.35 -19.45 -14.97
N TYR A 752 -9.25 -18.86 -15.73
CA TYR A 752 -9.46 -17.41 -15.74
C TYR A 752 -10.86 -17.12 -15.21
N LEU A 753 -10.96 -16.15 -14.31
CA LEU A 753 -12.23 -15.62 -13.83
C LEU A 753 -12.33 -14.14 -14.17
N GLU A 754 -13.55 -13.70 -14.45
CA GLU A 754 -13.88 -12.34 -14.82
C GLU A 754 -14.70 -11.67 -13.73
N PHE A 755 -14.35 -10.43 -13.43
CA PHE A 755 -14.96 -9.62 -12.38
C PHE A 755 -15.38 -8.29 -12.97
N PHE A 756 -16.46 -7.73 -12.46
CA PHE A 756 -17.03 -6.49 -12.97
C PHE A 756 -17.29 -5.49 -11.84
N GLN A 757 -16.78 -4.28 -12.01
CA GLN A 757 -17.11 -3.14 -11.17
C GLN A 757 -18.46 -2.56 -11.61
N THR A 758 -19.49 -2.79 -10.81
CA THR A 758 -20.89 -2.49 -11.17
C THR A 758 -21.17 -1.00 -11.31
N GLU A 759 -20.49 -0.19 -10.51
CA GLU A 759 -20.67 1.26 -10.36
C GLU A 759 -19.36 1.98 -10.67
N LYS A 760 -19.37 3.08 -11.42
CA LYS A 760 -18.15 3.90 -11.58
C LYS A 760 -17.82 4.64 -10.29
N VAL A 761 -16.54 4.95 -10.10
CA VAL A 761 -16.08 5.82 -9.00
C VAL A 761 -16.50 7.26 -9.29
N GLU A 762 -17.55 7.70 -8.61
CA GLU A 762 -18.06 9.07 -8.67
C GLU A 762 -18.84 9.43 -7.40
N ASP A 763 -18.89 10.72 -7.09
CA ASP A 763 -19.62 11.25 -5.93
C ASP A 763 -19.30 10.53 -4.61
N LYS A 764 -20.23 9.70 -4.13
CA LYS A 764 -20.14 8.92 -2.88
C LYS A 764 -19.67 7.48 -3.09
N LYS A 765 -19.36 7.09 -4.32
CA LYS A 765 -18.79 5.78 -4.66
C LYS A 765 -17.27 5.89 -4.72
N ILE A 766 -16.60 5.27 -3.76
CA ILE A 766 -15.13 5.26 -3.64
C ILE A 766 -14.53 3.95 -4.18
N PRO A 767 -13.25 3.94 -4.55
CA PRO A 767 -12.57 2.72 -5.01
C PRO A 767 -12.62 1.56 -4.00
N MET A 768 -12.42 0.35 -4.50
CA MET A 768 -12.25 -0.88 -3.70
C MET A 768 -11.02 -1.65 -4.19
N THR A 769 -10.18 -2.13 -3.28
CA THR A 769 -9.10 -3.07 -3.60
C THR A 769 -9.43 -4.43 -3.00
N LEU A 770 -9.39 -5.48 -3.82
CA LEU A 770 -9.67 -6.86 -3.41
C LEU A 770 -8.46 -7.75 -3.66
N LYS A 771 -8.15 -8.60 -2.68
CA LYS A 771 -7.26 -9.76 -2.82
C LYS A 771 -8.11 -11.01 -3.10
N LEU A 772 -7.71 -11.82 -4.07
CA LEU A 772 -8.47 -12.96 -4.55
C LEU A 772 -7.63 -14.23 -4.53
N TYR A 773 -8.17 -15.31 -3.99
CA TYR A 773 -7.52 -16.62 -3.93
C TYR A 773 -8.54 -17.75 -3.73
N PHE A 774 -8.12 -18.98 -3.96
CA PHE A 774 -8.88 -20.17 -3.59
C PHE A 774 -8.41 -20.78 -2.27
N GLU A 775 -9.36 -21.25 -1.48
CA GLU A 775 -9.14 -22.04 -0.27
C GLU A 775 -10.03 -23.30 -0.21
N ASP A 776 -9.64 -24.25 0.62
CA ASP A 776 -10.44 -25.42 0.97
C ASP A 776 -11.43 -25.14 2.13
N GLU A 777 -12.13 -26.18 2.63
CA GLU A 777 -13.06 -26.04 3.75
C GLU A 777 -12.38 -25.68 5.08
N GLU A 778 -11.10 -26.00 5.23
CA GLU A 778 -10.30 -25.74 6.42
C GLU A 778 -9.64 -24.35 6.39
N GLY A 779 -9.72 -23.64 5.25
CA GLY A 779 -9.16 -22.31 5.03
C GLY A 779 -7.73 -22.32 4.51
N ASN A 780 -7.19 -23.46 4.08
CA ASN A 780 -5.85 -23.55 3.53
C ASN A 780 -5.82 -22.95 2.11
N ARG A 781 -4.78 -22.15 1.80
CA ARG A 781 -4.58 -21.56 0.46
C ARG A 781 -4.18 -22.62 -0.56
N ILE A 782 -4.98 -22.75 -1.62
CA ILE A 782 -4.80 -23.75 -2.69
C ILE A 782 -4.50 -23.14 -4.08
N SER A 783 -4.40 -21.81 -4.19
CA SER A 783 -4.02 -21.12 -5.43
C SER A 783 -3.08 -19.95 -5.18
N ASN A 784 -2.55 -19.35 -6.25
CA ASN A 784 -1.94 -18.02 -6.19
C ASN A 784 -2.97 -16.96 -5.77
N GLU A 785 -2.45 -15.82 -5.31
CA GLU A 785 -3.18 -14.60 -4.98
C GLU A 785 -3.16 -13.62 -6.16
N ASN A 786 -4.29 -12.97 -6.42
CA ASN A 786 -4.47 -11.89 -7.40
C ASN A 786 -5.02 -10.64 -6.71
N ILE A 787 -4.79 -9.46 -7.29
CA ILE A 787 -5.28 -8.17 -6.77
C ILE A 787 -6.15 -7.49 -7.83
N ILE A 788 -7.33 -7.03 -7.43
CA ILE A 788 -8.18 -6.14 -8.24
C ILE A 788 -8.22 -4.78 -7.59
N ILE A 789 -7.93 -3.72 -8.35
CA ILE A 789 -8.15 -2.34 -7.95
C ILE A 789 -9.33 -1.80 -8.76
N ALA A 790 -10.52 -1.78 -8.14
CA ALA A 790 -11.75 -1.29 -8.73
C ALA A 790 -11.88 0.22 -8.50
N ASP A 791 -11.20 1.01 -9.33
CA ASP A 791 -11.18 2.48 -9.24
C ASP A 791 -11.61 3.20 -10.52
N SER A 792 -12.20 2.46 -11.47
CA SER A 792 -12.55 2.99 -12.78
C SER A 792 -13.66 4.03 -12.70
N ARG A 793 -13.47 5.14 -13.42
CA ARG A 793 -14.44 6.23 -13.59
C ARG A 793 -15.20 6.16 -14.91
N SER A 794 -14.84 5.20 -15.77
CA SER A 794 -15.38 5.09 -17.12
C SER A 794 -16.83 4.60 -17.09
N SER A 795 -17.65 5.15 -17.97
CA SER A 795 -18.99 4.61 -18.24
C SER A 795 -18.94 3.35 -19.11
N LYS A 796 -17.81 3.08 -19.77
CA LYS A 796 -17.61 1.92 -20.63
C LYS A 796 -17.45 0.64 -19.79
N PRO A 797 -18.23 -0.42 -20.03
CA PRO A 797 -18.11 -1.68 -19.28
C PRO A 797 -16.74 -2.35 -19.41
N GLU A 798 -16.08 -2.21 -20.55
CA GLU A 798 -14.78 -2.84 -20.82
C GLU A 798 -13.69 -2.32 -19.87
N ASP A 799 -13.74 -1.02 -19.56
CA ASP A 799 -12.83 -0.35 -18.63
C ASP A 799 -13.16 -0.64 -17.15
N ARG A 800 -14.19 -1.45 -16.89
CA ARG A 800 -14.67 -1.87 -15.56
C ARG A 800 -14.65 -3.38 -15.37
N THR A 801 -14.03 -4.09 -16.31
CA THR A 801 -13.93 -5.56 -16.31
C THR A 801 -12.49 -5.98 -16.01
N PHE A 802 -12.32 -6.91 -15.09
CA PHE A 802 -11.04 -7.48 -14.68
C PHE A 802 -11.02 -8.96 -15.03
N ARG A 803 -9.91 -9.47 -15.55
CA ARG A 803 -9.76 -10.88 -15.90
C ARG A 803 -8.51 -11.42 -15.22
N GLU A 804 -8.74 -12.21 -14.17
CA GLU A 804 -7.68 -12.71 -13.29
C GLU A 804 -7.39 -14.19 -13.53
N LYS A 805 -6.11 -14.53 -13.46
CA LYS A 805 -5.57 -15.87 -13.77
C LYS A 805 -5.27 -16.60 -12.46
N PHE A 806 -5.91 -17.75 -12.24
CA PHE A 806 -5.73 -18.58 -11.06
C PHE A 806 -5.03 -19.89 -11.45
N THR A 807 -4.01 -20.26 -10.69
CA THR A 807 -3.26 -21.52 -10.74
C THR A 807 -3.46 -22.26 -9.44
N LEU A 808 -4.03 -23.46 -9.51
CA LEU A 808 -4.26 -24.34 -8.37
C LEU A 808 -3.02 -25.20 -8.07
N LYS A 809 -2.74 -25.46 -6.78
CA LYS A 809 -1.69 -26.39 -6.32
C LYS A 809 -1.90 -27.80 -6.90
N ASP A 810 -0.82 -28.54 -7.14
CA ASP A 810 -0.88 -29.92 -7.64
C ASP A 810 -1.14 -30.91 -6.50
N GLN A 811 -2.42 -31.04 -6.14
CA GLN A 811 -2.88 -31.95 -5.10
C GLN A 811 -4.16 -32.68 -5.53
N PRO A 812 -4.49 -33.82 -4.91
CA PRO A 812 -5.77 -34.47 -5.16
C PRO A 812 -6.92 -33.57 -4.70
N TYR A 813 -7.86 -33.29 -5.60
CA TYR A 813 -9.10 -32.56 -5.29
C TYR A 813 -10.27 -33.54 -5.27
N ASP A 814 -11.01 -33.55 -4.16
CA ASP A 814 -12.26 -34.29 -4.04
C ASP A 814 -13.42 -33.48 -4.65
N LYS A 815 -14.14 -34.07 -5.61
CA LYS A 815 -15.31 -33.45 -6.27
C LYS A 815 -16.52 -33.34 -5.33
N GLY A 816 -16.55 -34.13 -4.26
CA GLY A 816 -17.57 -34.10 -3.22
C GLY A 816 -17.39 -32.98 -2.20
N GLN A 817 -16.19 -32.40 -2.11
CA GLN A 817 -15.88 -31.28 -1.22
C GLN A 817 -16.10 -29.93 -1.91
N LYS A 818 -16.33 -28.88 -1.11
CA LYS A 818 -16.46 -27.51 -1.61
C LYS A 818 -15.14 -26.77 -1.44
N TYR A 819 -14.76 -26.06 -2.48
CA TYR A 819 -13.66 -25.08 -2.46
C TYR A 819 -14.26 -23.69 -2.60
N TYR A 820 -13.52 -22.66 -2.20
CA TYR A 820 -14.07 -21.31 -2.17
C TYR A 820 -13.13 -20.35 -2.85
N LEU A 821 -13.66 -19.57 -3.79
CA LEU A 821 -13.03 -18.32 -4.18
C LEU A 821 -13.36 -17.29 -3.11
N VAL A 822 -12.34 -16.74 -2.47
CA VAL A 822 -12.49 -15.67 -1.49
C VAL A 822 -12.06 -14.37 -2.15
N MET A 823 -12.86 -13.33 -1.94
CA MET A 823 -12.55 -11.95 -2.25
C MET A 823 -12.40 -11.21 -0.92
N GLU A 824 -11.21 -10.72 -0.63
CA GLU A 824 -10.85 -10.09 0.64
C GLU A 824 -10.53 -8.60 0.43
N ASP A 825 -11.21 -7.73 1.16
CA ASP A 825 -10.90 -6.30 1.24
C ASP A 825 -9.99 -6.08 2.45
N GLU A 826 -8.68 -5.98 2.21
CA GLU A 826 -7.68 -5.82 3.28
C GLU A 826 -7.74 -4.45 3.96
N GLU A 827 -8.44 -3.46 3.38
CA GLU A 827 -8.65 -2.15 4.00
C GLU A 827 -9.76 -2.17 5.06
N GLU A 828 -10.64 -3.18 5.04
CA GLU A 828 -11.67 -3.36 6.06
C GLU A 828 -11.07 -3.96 7.36
N SER A 829 -11.49 -3.41 8.50
CA SER A 829 -10.90 -3.78 9.80
C SER A 829 -11.63 -4.91 10.53
N VAL A 830 -12.90 -5.16 10.19
CA VAL A 830 -13.78 -6.11 10.90
C VAL A 830 -14.20 -7.25 9.98
N GLU A 831 -14.89 -6.94 8.88
CA GLU A 831 -15.36 -7.93 7.92
C GLU A 831 -14.51 -7.85 6.65
N LYS A 832 -13.33 -8.49 6.70
CA LYS A 832 -12.39 -8.51 5.57
C LYS A 832 -12.90 -9.30 4.37
N ILE A 833 -13.67 -10.35 4.62
CA ILE A 833 -14.23 -11.19 3.54
C ILE A 833 -15.37 -10.42 2.89
N TYR A 834 -15.11 -9.88 1.69
CA TYR A 834 -16.09 -9.19 0.87
C TYR A 834 -17.09 -10.18 0.26
N ASP A 835 -16.60 -11.31 -0.26
CA ASP A 835 -17.45 -12.41 -0.76
C ASP A 835 -16.69 -13.75 -0.72
N ARG A 836 -17.42 -14.85 -0.55
CA ARG A 836 -16.89 -16.22 -0.45
C ARG A 836 -17.74 -17.16 -1.28
N VAL A 837 -17.31 -17.40 -2.52
CA VAL A 837 -18.10 -18.10 -3.54
C VAL A 837 -17.70 -19.58 -3.62
N PRO A 838 -18.65 -20.52 -3.46
CA PRO A 838 -18.35 -21.94 -3.56
C PRO A 838 -18.10 -22.38 -5.01
N PHE A 839 -17.11 -23.24 -5.19
CA PHE A 839 -16.71 -23.88 -6.43
C PHE A 839 -16.51 -25.38 -6.25
N MET A 840 -16.82 -26.13 -7.31
CA MET A 840 -16.44 -27.53 -7.47
C MET A 840 -15.16 -27.60 -8.29
N ILE A 841 -14.14 -28.28 -7.77
CA ILE A 841 -12.90 -28.55 -8.50
C ILE A 841 -12.94 -30.00 -8.98
N ASP A 842 -12.93 -30.17 -10.29
CA ASP A 842 -13.02 -31.46 -11.00
C ASP A 842 -11.92 -31.50 -12.06
N LEU A 843 -10.68 -31.61 -11.60
CA LEU A 843 -9.53 -31.75 -12.49
C LEU A 843 -9.57 -33.13 -13.14
N ALA A 844 -9.46 -33.17 -14.47
CA ALA A 844 -9.21 -34.43 -15.16
C ALA A 844 -7.84 -34.97 -14.70
N ILE A 845 -7.78 -36.25 -14.35
CA ILE A 845 -6.52 -36.94 -14.04
C ILE A 845 -5.69 -36.90 -15.33
N VAL A 846 -4.75 -35.97 -15.42
CA VAL A 846 -3.71 -36.02 -16.44
C VAL A 846 -2.76 -37.11 -15.97
N ASN A 847 -2.94 -38.33 -16.51
CA ASN A 847 -1.90 -39.34 -16.47
C ASN A 847 -0.62 -38.71 -17.03
N ASP A 848 0.49 -38.84 -16.30
CA ASP A 848 1.86 -38.56 -16.74
C ASP A 848 2.20 -39.41 -17.98
N PHE A 849 1.72 -39.01 -19.16
CA PHE A 849 2.29 -39.45 -20.42
C PHE A 849 3.26 -38.37 -20.89
N GLY A 850 4.53 -38.62 -20.60
CA GLY A 850 5.64 -37.88 -21.20
C GLY A 850 5.58 -37.94 -22.72
N PHE A 851 5.72 -36.78 -23.35
CA PHE A 851 6.20 -36.62 -24.71
C PHE A 851 7.34 -35.60 -24.70
#